data_AF-A0A3M2FXC2-F1
#
_entry.id   AF-A0A3M2FXC2-F1
#
_cell.length_a   1.000
_cell.length_b   1.000
_cell.length_c   1.000
_cell.angle_alpha   90.00
_cell.angle_beta   90.00
_cell.angle_gamma   90.00
#
_symmetry.space_group_name_H-M   'P 1'
#
loop_
_entity.id
_entity.type
_entity.pdbx_description
1 polymer ?
#
loop_
_entity_poly.entity_id
_entity_poly.type
_entity_poly.pdbx_seq_one_letter_code
_entity_poly.pdbx_strand_id
1 'polypeptide(L)'
;MLFAGKAFLLGRRHNPSILQQRRRRIVVIGRNTEYITCVHLKTIYIYNKLAESCCAALKIAARIHTINRDSLMKKFLFTLITFGLVLLLLLLGEGLLRLAGYGTDYPLFIEKNGRWHSNPRYAEKFFSSRDINIPELIDQQLPAKKAQNVWRIVALGGSTTAGFPFEVSINFPYFIKNRLQQLNPGKRIELINLGISAVNSFTVADMTDQVVALQPDLVLLYMGHNEFYGALGPASTQAISAHRGLIRLTLWLREWRLYQWLRALLESLAPPAPAPQENRSLMSQMIGKARLMPDDPLYKATLQNFSANLESIINDFHTAGIPLIISDLVSNLRDQYPLGETAETEDALLKKARQQDPQTALQTIRPLLNQQPVAASVAWFAARRLQQLNRNEEARRYFIMARDNDPMPFRAPSAINRIIDSLARVYHIPKAPTRRLFNAYSTPRAPGNTLFLEHLHPRPMGYALIARSFLQTMDTTRLIALNCHDTLDAKAFLNAQPFTLFDQRIGEMKVSQLMNGFPFNGRSQLTPTPADSMVNRLASRHLHQGLYWDGAHFQLGDYYLQNQNYQKALREYNAVYANDPENPSALYRLGDVYTLLKEYDKAETFYNTALNITPGQAYLYAKLGRMRIIREQTDAGIAALETVIKLEKNKKTLNNDDMKTLYYLLGVGYARKGLYRKADAACNLSIHLDPLYDPPLTLKNKIRLLQGKTAR
;
A
#
# COMPACT_ATOMS: atom_id res chain seq x y z
N MET A 1 40.28 -31.74 -10.68
CA MET A 1 41.70 -31.69 -10.29
C MET A 1 42.14 -30.24 -10.29
N LEU A 2 42.75 -29.78 -9.19
CA LEU A 2 43.43 -28.49 -8.95
C LEU A 2 42.50 -27.24 -9.01
N PHE A 3 42.27 -26.41 -7.99
CA PHE A 3 42.92 -26.16 -6.70
C PHE A 3 41.84 -25.75 -5.68
N ALA A 4 41.95 -26.25 -4.46
CA ALA A 4 41.24 -25.75 -3.28
C ALA A 4 42.22 -24.92 -2.44
N GLY A 5 41.73 -23.90 -1.71
CA GLY A 5 42.43 -23.37 -0.54
C GLY A 5 42.21 -21.89 -0.24
N LYS A 6 41.25 -21.61 0.66
CA LYS A 6 41.44 -20.86 1.92
C LYS A 6 40.09 -20.42 2.48
N ALA A 7 39.58 -21.16 3.47
CA ALA A 7 38.62 -20.65 4.44
C ALA A 7 39.18 -20.96 5.82
N PHE A 8 39.53 -19.92 6.55
CA PHE A 8 40.05 -20.01 7.90
C PHE A 8 38.89 -20.07 8.90
N LEU A 9 39.08 -20.94 9.89
CA LEU A 9 38.28 -21.21 11.06
C LEU A 9 37.77 -19.96 11.79
N LEU A 10 36.53 -20.03 12.29
CA LEU A 10 36.19 -19.80 13.71
C LEU A 10 34.82 -20.44 13.97
N GLY A 11 34.81 -21.41 14.90
CA GLY A 11 33.63 -22.22 15.20
C GLY A 11 32.75 -21.69 16.32
N ARG A 12 31.55 -22.26 16.44
CA ARG A 12 31.00 -22.81 17.69
C ARG A 12 29.71 -23.62 17.44
N ARG A 13 29.83 -24.93 17.73
CA ARG A 13 28.90 -25.88 18.39
C ARG A 13 27.39 -25.87 18.06
N HIS A 14 26.89 -26.98 17.48
CA HIS A 14 25.61 -27.66 17.83
C HIS A 14 25.74 -29.17 17.50
N ASN A 15 25.73 -30.05 18.51
CA ASN A 15 24.62 -30.86 19.06
C ASN A 15 24.39 -32.21 18.32
N PRO A 16 24.54 -33.39 18.95
CA PRO A 16 24.61 -34.68 18.26
C PRO A 16 23.23 -35.35 18.13
N SER A 17 22.52 -35.07 17.03
CA SER A 17 21.37 -35.88 16.58
C SER A 17 21.33 -36.12 15.07
N ILE A 18 22.40 -35.75 14.34
CA ILE A 18 22.51 -35.86 12.87
C ILE A 18 23.41 -37.04 12.46
N LEU A 19 23.38 -38.14 13.21
CA LEU A 19 24.14 -39.37 12.85
C LEU A 19 23.25 -40.54 12.42
N GLN A 20 21.93 -40.49 12.67
CA GLN A 20 21.00 -41.52 12.18
C GLN A 20 20.31 -41.17 10.85
N GLN A 21 20.33 -39.91 10.40
CA GLN A 21 19.83 -39.53 9.05
C GLN A 21 20.85 -39.72 7.93
N ARG A 22 22.14 -39.95 8.23
CA ARG A 22 23.18 -40.12 7.20
C ARG A 22 23.23 -41.51 6.56
N ARG A 23 22.63 -42.55 7.17
CA ARG A 23 22.59 -43.91 6.57
C ARG A 23 21.46 -44.13 5.55
N ARG A 24 20.45 -43.26 5.48
CA ARG A 24 19.42 -43.29 4.40
C ARG A 24 19.75 -42.45 3.16
N ARG A 25 20.81 -41.62 3.20
CA ARG A 25 21.27 -40.84 2.04
C ARG A 25 22.19 -41.58 1.08
N ILE A 26 22.74 -42.73 1.46
CA ILE A 26 23.68 -43.48 0.61
C ILE A 26 22.95 -44.34 -0.44
N VAL A 27 21.67 -44.67 -0.23
CA VAL A 27 20.86 -45.43 -1.21
C VAL A 27 20.17 -44.54 -2.25
N VAL A 28 20.11 -43.22 -2.05
CA VAL A 28 19.52 -42.27 -3.02
C VAL A 28 20.58 -41.69 -3.99
N ILE A 29 21.87 -41.82 -3.68
CA ILE A 29 22.95 -41.36 -4.57
C ILE A 29 23.12 -42.29 -5.78
N GLY A 30 22.71 -43.56 -5.69
CA GLY A 30 22.77 -44.52 -6.80
C GLY A 30 21.75 -44.31 -7.93
N ARG A 31 20.63 -43.60 -7.68
CA ARG A 31 19.63 -43.28 -8.72
C ARG A 31 19.83 -41.91 -9.38
N ASN A 32 20.53 -40.99 -8.74
CA ASN A 32 20.83 -39.67 -9.32
C ASN A 32 22.04 -39.70 -10.27
N THR A 33 22.95 -40.66 -10.13
CA THR A 33 24.03 -40.86 -11.10
C THR A 33 23.47 -41.21 -12.47
N GLU A 34 22.50 -42.13 -12.59
CA GLU A 34 21.91 -42.47 -13.91
C GLU A 34 21.16 -41.30 -14.56
N TYR A 35 20.46 -40.46 -13.77
CA TYR A 35 19.77 -39.27 -14.28
C TYR A 35 20.74 -38.17 -14.72
N ILE A 36 21.85 -37.97 -13.98
CA ILE A 36 22.89 -37.00 -14.33
C ILE A 36 23.66 -37.47 -15.57
N THR A 37 23.94 -38.77 -15.72
CA THR A 37 24.58 -39.31 -16.94
C THR A 37 23.65 -39.21 -18.15
N CYS A 38 22.35 -39.44 -18.00
CA CYS A 38 21.39 -39.35 -19.10
C CYS A 38 21.16 -37.89 -19.56
N VAL A 39 21.13 -36.93 -18.62
CA VAL A 39 21.11 -35.50 -18.94
C VAL A 39 22.43 -35.05 -19.53
N HIS A 40 23.59 -35.49 -19.02
CA HIS A 40 24.89 -35.20 -19.64
C HIS A 40 24.99 -35.74 -21.07
N LEU A 41 24.54 -36.97 -21.32
CA LEU A 41 24.57 -37.57 -22.65
C LEU A 41 23.60 -36.88 -23.63
N LYS A 42 22.41 -36.45 -23.18
CA LYS A 42 21.49 -35.64 -24.00
C LYS A 42 22.05 -34.25 -24.28
N THR A 43 22.69 -33.62 -23.31
CA THR A 43 23.34 -32.31 -23.50
C THR A 43 24.54 -32.43 -24.44
N ILE A 44 25.37 -33.47 -24.31
CA ILE A 44 26.49 -33.75 -25.23
C ILE A 44 25.97 -34.08 -26.64
N TYR A 45 24.87 -34.82 -26.77
CA TYR A 45 24.25 -35.12 -28.06
C TYR A 45 23.68 -33.86 -28.72
N ILE A 46 22.99 -33.00 -27.97
CA ILE A 46 22.49 -31.71 -28.45
C ILE A 46 23.66 -30.77 -28.81
N TYR A 47 24.72 -30.75 -28.00
CA TYR A 47 25.93 -29.96 -28.26
C TYR A 47 26.66 -30.44 -29.50
N ASN A 48 26.76 -31.76 -29.72
CA ASN A 48 27.33 -32.35 -30.94
C ASN A 48 26.44 -32.08 -32.16
N LYS A 49 25.11 -32.15 -32.04
CA LYS A 49 24.17 -31.78 -33.11
C LYS A 49 24.24 -30.29 -33.46
N LEU A 50 24.38 -29.41 -32.46
CA LEU A 50 24.60 -27.98 -32.64
C LEU A 50 25.98 -27.70 -33.24
N ALA A 51 27.02 -28.41 -32.82
CA ALA A 51 28.36 -28.32 -33.40
C ALA A 51 28.38 -28.81 -34.85
N GLU A 52 27.68 -29.91 -35.18
CA GLU A 52 27.46 -30.37 -36.56
C GLU A 52 26.69 -29.34 -37.39
N SER A 53 25.66 -28.71 -36.82
CA SER A 53 24.86 -27.69 -37.50
C SER A 53 25.65 -26.39 -37.71
N CYS A 54 26.46 -25.98 -36.73
CA CYS A 54 27.40 -24.87 -36.85
C CYS A 54 28.53 -25.18 -37.83
N CYS A 55 29.04 -26.41 -37.84
CA CYS A 55 30.07 -26.86 -38.78
C CYS A 55 29.50 -26.99 -40.21
N ALA A 56 28.23 -27.38 -40.35
CA ALA A 56 27.50 -27.34 -41.62
C ALA A 56 27.25 -25.90 -42.08
N ALA A 57 26.85 -24.99 -41.18
CA ALA A 57 26.70 -23.56 -41.48
C ALA A 57 28.04 -22.91 -41.85
N LEU A 58 29.14 -23.26 -41.17
CA LEU A 58 30.51 -22.83 -41.49
C LEU A 58 31.00 -23.41 -42.81
N LYS A 59 30.67 -24.67 -43.12
CA LYS A 59 30.98 -25.30 -44.43
C LYS A 59 30.16 -24.68 -45.57
N ILE A 60 28.91 -24.30 -45.32
CA ILE A 60 28.08 -23.54 -46.27
C ILE A 60 28.65 -22.13 -46.47
N ALA A 61 29.02 -21.43 -45.39
CA ALA A 61 29.67 -20.13 -45.46
C ALA A 61 31.03 -20.20 -46.19
N ALA A 62 31.82 -21.26 -45.97
CA ALA A 62 33.09 -21.50 -46.66
C ALA A 62 32.90 -21.87 -48.15
N ARG A 63 31.84 -22.62 -48.50
CA ARG A 63 31.46 -22.90 -49.90
C ARG A 63 30.96 -21.67 -50.64
N ILE A 64 30.33 -20.73 -49.94
CA ILE A 64 29.93 -19.43 -50.52
C ILE A 64 31.16 -18.56 -50.82
N HIS A 65 32.29 -18.79 -50.14
CA HIS A 65 33.53 -18.04 -50.31
C HIS A 65 34.36 -18.45 -51.54
N THR A 66 34.20 -19.67 -52.06
CA THR A 66 34.99 -20.21 -53.18
C THR A 66 34.39 -19.99 -54.58
N ILE A 67 33.22 -19.37 -54.68
CA ILE A 67 32.59 -19.04 -55.98
C ILE A 67 32.71 -17.53 -56.20
N ASN A 68 33.51 -17.15 -57.20
CA ASN A 68 33.66 -15.86 -57.90
C ASN A 68 33.19 -14.55 -57.21
N ARG A 69 34.11 -13.57 -57.13
CA ARG A 69 34.00 -12.28 -56.44
C ARG A 69 32.78 -11.45 -56.88
N ASP A 70 32.17 -10.82 -55.87
CA ASP A 70 31.23 -9.69 -55.93
C ASP A 70 29.81 -9.92 -56.48
N SER A 71 28.96 -10.60 -55.71
CA SER A 71 27.54 -10.19 -55.68
C SER A 71 27.19 -9.66 -54.30
N LEU A 72 26.55 -8.49 -54.28
CA LEU A 72 25.95 -7.88 -53.08
C LEU A 72 25.09 -8.90 -52.31
N MET A 73 24.45 -9.81 -53.03
CA MET A 73 23.58 -10.86 -52.50
C MET A 73 24.32 -11.89 -51.62
N LYS A 74 25.57 -12.26 -51.94
CA LYS A 74 26.36 -13.17 -51.09
C LYS A 74 26.83 -12.50 -49.80
N LYS A 75 27.27 -11.24 -49.88
CA LYS A 75 27.63 -10.43 -48.71
C LYS A 75 26.40 -10.23 -47.81
N PHE A 76 25.26 -9.91 -48.42
CA PHE A 76 23.97 -9.81 -47.73
C PHE A 76 23.57 -11.12 -47.04
N LEU A 77 23.63 -12.25 -47.75
CA LEU A 77 23.27 -13.56 -47.21
C LEU A 77 24.22 -14.01 -46.09
N PHE A 78 25.52 -13.80 -46.24
CA PHE A 78 26.50 -14.09 -45.19
C PHE A 78 26.25 -13.23 -43.94
N THR A 79 26.00 -11.93 -44.11
CA THR A 79 25.63 -11.02 -43.01
C THR A 79 24.34 -11.48 -42.33
N LEU A 80 23.32 -11.84 -43.10
CA LEU A 80 22.05 -12.33 -42.58
C LEU A 80 22.22 -13.63 -41.78
N ILE A 81 22.97 -14.59 -42.30
CA ILE A 81 23.27 -15.86 -41.62
C ILE A 81 24.05 -15.61 -40.32
N THR A 82 25.07 -14.75 -40.38
CA THR A 82 25.90 -14.44 -39.21
C THR A 82 25.07 -13.75 -38.13
N PHE A 83 24.25 -12.76 -38.49
CA PHE A 83 23.33 -12.10 -37.58
C PHE A 83 22.29 -13.08 -37.01
N GLY A 84 21.74 -13.96 -37.85
CA GLY A 84 20.81 -15.00 -37.44
C GLY A 84 21.42 -16.00 -36.46
N LEU A 85 22.68 -16.38 -36.66
CA LEU A 85 23.41 -17.27 -35.74
C LEU A 85 23.64 -16.62 -34.38
N VAL A 86 24.03 -15.33 -34.35
CA VAL A 86 24.18 -14.58 -33.10
C VAL A 86 22.85 -14.51 -32.35
N LEU A 87 21.75 -14.17 -33.06
CA LEU A 87 20.42 -14.12 -32.46
C LEU A 87 20.00 -15.48 -31.91
N LEU A 88 20.25 -16.56 -32.64
CA LEU A 88 19.97 -17.93 -32.20
C LEU A 88 20.73 -18.27 -30.91
N LEU A 89 22.02 -17.91 -30.82
CA LEU A 89 22.83 -18.13 -29.61
C LEU A 89 22.31 -17.34 -28.40
N LEU A 90 21.88 -16.08 -28.61
CA LEU A 90 21.27 -15.28 -27.54
C LEU A 90 19.94 -15.87 -27.07
N LEU A 91 19.09 -16.35 -28.00
CA LEU A 91 17.82 -17.02 -27.68
C LEU A 91 18.04 -18.36 -26.96
N LEU A 92 19.04 -19.14 -27.36
CA LEU A 92 19.44 -20.36 -26.66
C LEU A 92 19.94 -20.04 -25.25
N GLY A 93 20.74 -18.99 -25.08
CA GLY A 93 21.20 -18.51 -23.77
C GLY A 93 20.03 -18.10 -22.87
N GLU A 94 19.08 -17.32 -23.39
CA GLU A 94 17.84 -16.96 -22.70
C GLU A 94 17.06 -18.22 -22.27
N GLY A 95 16.88 -19.18 -23.18
CA GLY A 95 16.18 -20.43 -22.90
C GLY A 95 16.85 -21.26 -21.81
N LEU A 96 18.18 -21.39 -21.85
CA LEU A 96 18.96 -22.10 -20.83
C LEU A 96 18.86 -21.42 -19.46
N LEU A 97 18.94 -20.09 -19.40
CA LEU A 97 18.79 -19.34 -18.14
C LEU A 97 17.38 -19.51 -17.55
N ARG A 98 16.33 -19.47 -18.38
CA ARG A 98 14.95 -19.74 -17.92
C ARG A 98 14.78 -21.17 -17.41
N LEU A 99 15.31 -22.16 -18.11
CA LEU A 99 15.28 -23.57 -17.68
C LEU A 99 16.04 -23.79 -16.37
N ALA A 100 17.13 -23.05 -16.15
CA ALA A 100 17.88 -23.07 -14.90
C ALA A 100 17.18 -22.30 -13.75
N GLY A 101 16.03 -21.67 -13.99
CA GLY A 101 15.33 -20.86 -13.00
C GLY A 101 16.07 -19.56 -12.64
N TYR A 102 16.96 -19.07 -13.51
CA TYR A 102 17.71 -17.84 -13.28
C TYR A 102 16.84 -16.60 -13.52
N GLY A 103 17.07 -15.55 -12.74
CA GLY A 103 16.43 -14.23 -12.86
C GLY A 103 15.12 -14.09 -12.08
N THR A 104 14.47 -12.94 -12.24
CA THR A 104 13.24 -12.56 -11.55
C THR A 104 12.17 -12.14 -12.55
N ASP A 105 10.97 -12.70 -12.43
CA ASP A 105 9.77 -12.17 -13.09
C ASP A 105 9.13 -11.07 -12.24
N TYR A 106 8.47 -10.14 -12.91
CA TYR A 106 7.75 -9.04 -12.26
C TYR A 106 6.23 -9.13 -12.52
N PRO A 107 5.55 -10.23 -12.14
CA PRO A 107 4.10 -10.25 -12.19
C PRO A 107 3.55 -9.29 -11.12
N LEU A 108 2.42 -8.62 -11.38
CA LEU A 108 1.72 -7.80 -10.39
C LEU A 108 1.28 -8.63 -9.18
N PHE A 109 0.91 -9.89 -9.44
CA PHE A 109 0.42 -10.81 -8.43
C PHE A 109 1.17 -12.14 -8.45
N ILE A 110 1.43 -12.68 -7.27
CA ILE A 110 1.99 -14.00 -7.05
C ILE A 110 0.96 -14.90 -6.37
N GLU A 111 0.84 -16.14 -6.83
CA GLU A 111 -0.09 -17.09 -6.24
C GLU A 111 0.49 -17.73 -4.97
N LYS A 112 -0.26 -17.67 -3.86
CA LYS A 112 0.03 -18.34 -2.59
C LYS A 112 -1.26 -18.93 -2.05
N ASN A 113 -1.25 -20.22 -1.71
CA ASN A 113 -2.39 -20.92 -1.10
C ASN A 113 -3.72 -20.74 -1.88
N GLY A 114 -3.68 -20.76 -3.22
CA GLY A 114 -4.85 -20.61 -4.09
C GLY A 114 -5.42 -19.18 -4.17
N ARG A 115 -4.70 -18.19 -3.66
CA ARG A 115 -5.03 -16.76 -3.73
C ARG A 115 -3.89 -15.99 -4.39
N TRP A 116 -4.23 -14.90 -5.06
CA TRP A 116 -3.24 -13.97 -5.58
C TRP A 116 -2.91 -12.94 -4.51
N HIS A 117 -1.62 -12.70 -4.33
CA HIS A 117 -1.05 -11.69 -3.44
C HIS A 117 -0.31 -10.67 -4.27
N SER A 118 -0.37 -9.39 -3.88
CA SER A 118 0.43 -8.36 -4.53
C SER A 118 1.91 -8.72 -4.44
N ASN A 119 2.65 -8.59 -5.55
CA ASN A 119 4.06 -8.93 -5.59
C ASN A 119 4.88 -7.78 -4.97
N PRO A 120 5.53 -7.98 -3.80
CA PRO A 120 6.31 -6.92 -3.16
C PRO A 120 7.50 -6.48 -4.02
N ARG A 121 7.98 -7.35 -4.90
CA ARG A 121 9.15 -7.11 -5.76
C ARG A 121 8.81 -6.47 -7.10
N TYR A 122 7.53 -6.20 -7.39
CA TYR A 122 7.11 -5.63 -8.69
C TYR A 122 7.83 -4.30 -9.00
N ALA A 123 7.93 -3.44 -8.00
CA ALA A 123 8.54 -2.12 -8.15
C ALA A 123 10.03 -2.19 -8.52
N GLU A 124 10.75 -3.26 -8.15
CA GLU A 124 12.19 -3.42 -8.46
C GLU A 124 12.49 -3.27 -9.97
N LYS A 125 11.51 -3.55 -10.84
CA LYS A 125 11.64 -3.34 -12.29
C LYS A 125 11.93 -1.88 -12.67
N PHE A 126 11.55 -0.90 -11.87
CA PHE A 126 11.63 0.53 -12.22
C PHE A 126 12.76 1.29 -11.52
N PHE A 127 13.29 0.76 -10.42
CA PHE A 127 14.35 1.40 -9.63
C PHE A 127 15.72 0.75 -9.88
N SER A 128 16.80 1.48 -9.58
CA SER A 128 18.14 0.94 -9.41
C SER A 128 18.29 0.44 -7.97
N SER A 129 18.80 -0.77 -7.80
CA SER A 129 18.81 -1.53 -6.53
C SER A 129 19.93 -1.12 -5.58
N ARG A 130 20.71 -0.09 -5.91
CA ARG A 130 22.02 0.13 -5.28
C ARG A 130 21.98 1.00 -4.02
N ASP A 131 21.08 1.99 -3.94
CA ASP A 131 21.17 3.03 -2.89
C ASP A 131 19.82 3.48 -2.31
N ILE A 132 18.70 2.83 -2.67
CA ILE A 132 17.34 3.33 -2.38
C ILE A 132 16.45 2.22 -1.81
N ASN A 133 15.64 2.58 -0.81
CA ASN A 133 14.53 1.75 -0.33
C ASN A 133 13.39 1.76 -1.33
N ILE A 134 13.19 0.64 -2.02
CA ILE A 134 12.18 0.50 -3.07
C ILE A 134 10.80 0.36 -2.41
N PRO A 135 9.80 1.17 -2.80
CA PRO A 135 8.45 1.07 -2.26
C PRO A 135 7.75 -0.19 -2.77
N GLU A 136 7.05 -0.88 -1.88
CA GLU A 136 6.27 -2.07 -2.22
C GLU A 136 4.82 -1.71 -2.54
N LEU A 137 4.14 -2.59 -3.28
CA LEU A 137 2.68 -2.55 -3.39
C LEU A 137 2.06 -2.89 -2.03
N ILE A 138 0.88 -2.33 -1.74
CA ILE A 138 0.10 -2.73 -0.57
C ILE A 138 -0.21 -4.22 -0.69
N ASP A 139 0.14 -5.00 0.34
CA ASP A 139 -0.20 -6.43 0.38
C ASP A 139 -1.72 -6.60 0.39
N GLN A 140 -2.22 -7.11 -0.73
CA GLN A 140 -3.64 -7.33 -0.98
C GLN A 140 -3.83 -8.73 -1.49
N GLN A 141 -4.88 -9.37 -0.99
CA GLN A 141 -5.23 -10.74 -1.33
C GLN A 141 -6.52 -10.76 -2.13
N LEU A 142 -6.50 -11.39 -3.29
CA LEU A 142 -7.66 -11.54 -4.14
C LEU A 142 -7.84 -12.99 -4.60
N PRO A 143 -9.10 -13.42 -4.83
CA PRO A 143 -9.36 -14.69 -5.50
C PRO A 143 -8.78 -14.67 -6.92
N ALA A 144 -8.05 -15.74 -7.30
CA ALA A 144 -7.47 -15.87 -8.63
C ALA A 144 -8.54 -15.86 -9.75
N LYS A 145 -9.76 -16.34 -9.44
CA LYS A 145 -10.92 -16.28 -10.34
C LYS A 145 -11.96 -15.30 -9.82
N LYS A 146 -12.39 -14.38 -10.67
CA LYS A 146 -13.47 -13.43 -10.37
C LYS A 146 -14.81 -14.18 -10.34
N ALA A 147 -15.57 -14.02 -9.25
CA ALA A 147 -16.92 -14.58 -9.15
C ALA A 147 -17.94 -13.68 -9.87
N GLN A 148 -19.07 -14.24 -10.30
CA GLN A 148 -20.10 -13.48 -11.06
C GLN A 148 -20.72 -12.32 -10.28
N ASN A 149 -20.79 -12.41 -8.94
CA ASN A 149 -21.39 -11.37 -8.09
C ASN A 149 -20.36 -10.38 -7.49
N VAL A 150 -19.21 -10.22 -8.16
CA VAL A 150 -18.11 -9.36 -7.74
C VAL A 150 -17.96 -8.19 -8.70
N TRP A 151 -17.85 -6.98 -8.16
CA TRP A 151 -17.24 -5.88 -8.88
C TRP A 151 -15.76 -5.80 -8.56
N ARG A 152 -14.94 -5.83 -9.60
CA ARG A 152 -13.49 -5.67 -9.53
C ARG A 152 -13.11 -4.32 -10.08
N ILE A 153 -12.65 -3.44 -9.21
CA ILE A 153 -12.25 -2.07 -9.54
C ILE A 153 -10.75 -1.96 -9.28
N VAL A 154 -9.99 -1.38 -10.20
CA VAL A 154 -8.54 -1.19 -10.04
C VAL A 154 -8.22 0.29 -9.95
N ALA A 155 -7.51 0.71 -8.91
CA ALA A 155 -7.00 2.07 -8.76
C ALA A 155 -5.51 2.12 -9.10
N LEU A 156 -5.14 2.98 -10.05
CA LEU A 156 -3.78 3.15 -10.56
C LEU A 156 -3.24 4.54 -10.22
N GLY A 157 -1.96 4.61 -9.86
CA GLY A 157 -1.28 5.89 -9.68
C GLY A 157 -0.04 5.87 -8.81
N GLY A 158 0.31 7.05 -8.30
CA GLY A 158 1.48 7.27 -7.47
C GLY A 158 1.23 7.09 -5.97
N SER A 159 2.05 7.78 -5.16
CA SER A 159 1.99 7.75 -3.68
C SER A 159 0.63 8.19 -3.11
N THR A 160 -0.06 9.14 -3.73
CA THR A 160 -1.44 9.52 -3.34
C THR A 160 -2.40 8.35 -3.52
N THR A 161 -2.33 7.61 -4.62
CA THR A 161 -3.16 6.40 -4.81
C THR A 161 -2.80 5.32 -3.81
N ALA A 162 -1.50 5.14 -3.54
CA ALA A 162 -1.00 4.20 -2.53
C ALA A 162 -1.44 4.55 -1.09
N GLY A 163 -1.94 5.77 -0.84
CA GLY A 163 -2.37 6.19 0.49
C GLY A 163 -1.28 6.85 1.35
N PHE A 164 -0.07 7.06 0.82
CA PHE A 164 1.01 7.70 1.58
C PHE A 164 0.54 9.05 2.16
N PRO A 165 0.93 9.39 3.41
CA PRO A 165 1.79 8.63 4.35
C PRO A 165 1.03 7.63 5.22
N PHE A 166 -0.28 7.49 5.01
CA PHE A 166 -1.09 6.56 5.75
C PHE A 166 -0.87 5.14 5.24
N GLU A 167 -1.22 4.20 6.09
CA GLU A 167 -1.08 2.79 5.77
C GLU A 167 -2.40 2.29 5.18
N VAL A 168 -3.06 1.38 5.87
CA VAL A 168 -4.10 0.55 5.28
C VAL A 168 -5.43 1.30 5.08
N SER A 169 -5.77 2.21 6.00
CA SER A 169 -7.14 2.67 6.23
C SER A 169 -7.49 4.06 5.67
N ILE A 170 -6.51 4.88 5.28
CA ILE A 170 -6.74 6.26 4.81
C ILE A 170 -6.17 6.42 3.40
N ASN A 171 -6.97 6.08 2.41
CA ASN A 171 -6.70 6.33 1.00
C ASN A 171 -8.01 6.34 0.21
N PHE A 172 -8.05 7.04 -0.92
CA PHE A 172 -9.29 7.15 -1.70
C PHE A 172 -9.77 5.78 -2.24
N PRO A 173 -8.91 4.83 -2.66
CA PRO A 173 -9.35 3.48 -3.06
C PRO A 173 -10.16 2.79 -1.95
N TYR A 174 -9.64 2.77 -0.72
CA TYR A 174 -10.31 2.18 0.43
C TYR A 174 -11.63 2.89 0.76
N PHE A 175 -11.67 4.22 0.69
CA PHE A 175 -12.90 4.97 0.95
C PHE A 175 -14.00 4.69 -0.07
N ILE A 176 -13.63 4.55 -1.35
CA ILE A 176 -14.56 4.15 -2.41
C ILE A 176 -15.06 2.72 -2.15
N LYS A 177 -14.17 1.78 -1.81
CA LYS A 177 -14.53 0.38 -1.53
C LYS A 177 -15.61 0.31 -0.44
N ASN A 178 -15.36 0.97 0.69
CA ASN A 178 -16.28 0.95 1.83
C ASN A 178 -17.64 1.57 1.47
N ARG A 179 -17.63 2.70 0.75
CA ARG A 179 -18.87 3.35 0.34
C ARG A 179 -19.65 2.51 -0.67
N LEU A 180 -18.99 1.95 -1.68
CA LEU A 180 -19.64 1.08 -2.66
C LEU A 180 -20.23 -0.17 -1.99
N GLN A 181 -19.54 -0.75 -1.01
CA GLN A 181 -20.05 -1.90 -0.27
C GLN A 181 -21.31 -1.56 0.54
N GLN A 182 -21.38 -0.36 1.13
CA GLN A 182 -22.58 0.13 1.82
C GLN A 182 -23.74 0.41 0.85
N LEU A 183 -23.44 1.03 -0.30
CA LEU A 183 -24.43 1.34 -1.33
C LEU A 183 -24.95 0.07 -2.02
N ASN A 184 -24.16 -1.01 -2.03
CA ASN A 184 -24.49 -2.25 -2.74
C ASN A 184 -24.29 -3.50 -1.86
N PRO A 185 -25.10 -3.70 -0.80
CA PRO A 185 -24.90 -4.81 0.16
C PRO A 185 -24.94 -6.21 -0.47
N GLY A 186 -25.67 -6.37 -1.59
CA GLY A 186 -25.77 -7.62 -2.33
C GLY A 186 -24.62 -7.89 -3.31
N LYS A 187 -23.67 -6.95 -3.48
CA LYS A 187 -22.50 -7.10 -4.35
C LYS A 187 -21.24 -7.16 -3.50
N ARG A 188 -20.30 -8.03 -3.86
CA ARG A 188 -18.97 -8.03 -3.25
C ARG A 188 -18.07 -7.06 -4.01
N ILE A 189 -17.44 -6.13 -3.30
CA ILE A 189 -16.54 -5.14 -3.89
C ILE A 189 -15.08 -5.54 -3.69
N GLU A 190 -14.40 -5.87 -4.80
CA GLU A 190 -12.95 -6.01 -4.88
C GLU A 190 -12.37 -4.71 -5.45
N LEU A 191 -11.81 -3.86 -4.59
CA LEU A 191 -11.10 -2.67 -5.04
C LEU A 191 -9.61 -2.86 -4.79
N ILE A 192 -8.86 -2.96 -5.88
CA ILE A 192 -7.44 -3.28 -5.91
C ILE A 192 -6.65 -1.98 -6.04
N ASN A 193 -5.87 -1.64 -5.03
CA ASN A 193 -5.01 -0.46 -5.03
C ASN A 193 -3.62 -0.82 -5.57
N LEU A 194 -3.29 -0.40 -6.78
CA LEU A 194 -1.96 -0.59 -7.39
C LEU A 194 -1.16 0.72 -7.41
N GLY A 195 -1.42 1.62 -6.47
CA GLY A 195 -0.59 2.79 -6.26
C GLY A 195 0.81 2.41 -5.77
N ILE A 196 1.85 3.01 -6.35
CA ILE A 196 3.24 2.86 -5.87
C ILE A 196 3.81 4.24 -5.58
N SER A 197 4.51 4.38 -4.45
CA SER A 197 5.17 5.64 -4.14
C SER A 197 6.31 5.95 -5.12
N ALA A 198 6.54 7.23 -5.38
CA ALA A 198 7.64 7.71 -6.22
C ALA A 198 7.70 7.20 -7.68
N VAL A 199 6.61 6.62 -8.22
CA VAL A 199 6.54 6.21 -9.64
C VAL A 199 5.82 7.24 -10.50
N ASN A 200 6.05 7.18 -11.81
CA ASN A 200 5.46 8.05 -12.83
C ASN A 200 4.66 7.25 -13.88
N SER A 201 4.29 7.91 -14.97
CA SER A 201 3.49 7.32 -16.04
C SER A 201 4.08 6.12 -16.76
N PHE A 202 5.40 5.94 -16.76
CA PHE A 202 6.01 4.74 -17.34
C PHE A 202 5.65 3.49 -16.55
N THR A 203 5.67 3.58 -15.22
CA THR A 203 5.30 2.46 -14.36
C THR A 203 3.83 2.09 -14.51
N VAL A 204 2.94 3.08 -14.57
CA VAL A 204 1.51 2.80 -14.75
C VAL A 204 1.23 2.19 -16.13
N ALA A 205 1.88 2.70 -17.19
CA ALA A 205 1.74 2.14 -18.54
C ALA A 205 2.29 0.71 -18.66
N ASP A 206 3.28 0.33 -17.85
CA ASP A 206 3.82 -1.03 -17.84
C ASP A 206 2.88 -2.04 -17.14
N MET A 207 1.99 -1.55 -16.27
CA MET A 207 1.03 -2.40 -15.55
C MET A 207 -0.19 -2.78 -16.39
N THR A 208 -0.51 -2.04 -17.46
CA THR A 208 -1.83 -2.08 -18.12
C THR A 208 -2.20 -3.47 -18.62
N ASP A 209 -1.30 -4.16 -19.30
CA ASP A 209 -1.54 -5.52 -19.81
C ASP A 209 -1.93 -6.51 -18.69
N GLN A 210 -1.20 -6.46 -17.58
CA GLN A 210 -1.46 -7.33 -16.43
C GLN A 210 -2.75 -6.91 -15.69
N VAL A 211 -3.11 -5.63 -15.70
CA VAL A 211 -4.38 -5.13 -15.16
C VAL A 211 -5.56 -5.56 -16.03
N VAL A 212 -5.42 -5.50 -17.36
CA VAL A 212 -6.43 -6.00 -18.32
C VAL A 212 -6.71 -7.49 -18.06
N ALA A 213 -5.66 -8.28 -17.80
CA ALA A 213 -5.79 -9.70 -17.45
C ALA A 213 -6.59 -9.96 -16.16
N LEU A 214 -6.75 -8.96 -15.27
CA LEU A 214 -7.60 -9.08 -14.08
C LEU A 214 -9.10 -8.98 -14.39
N GLN A 215 -9.46 -8.54 -15.60
CA GLN A 215 -10.83 -8.28 -16.04
C GLN A 215 -11.61 -7.35 -15.07
N PRO A 216 -11.10 -6.15 -14.79
CA PRO A 216 -11.79 -5.17 -13.96
C PRO A 216 -13.06 -4.67 -14.66
N ASP A 217 -14.10 -4.36 -13.87
CA ASP A 217 -15.31 -3.67 -14.33
C ASP A 217 -15.08 -2.16 -14.48
N LEU A 218 -14.07 -1.62 -13.80
CA LEU A 218 -13.73 -0.20 -13.83
C LEU A 218 -12.28 0.04 -13.40
N VAL A 219 -11.60 0.96 -14.07
CA VAL A 219 -10.29 1.47 -13.67
C VAL A 219 -10.39 2.93 -13.22
N LEU A 220 -9.72 3.26 -12.11
CA LEU A 220 -9.62 4.62 -11.55
C LEU A 220 -8.18 5.10 -11.69
N LEU A 221 -7.98 6.26 -12.29
CA LEU A 221 -6.64 6.79 -12.57
C LEU A 221 -6.40 8.13 -11.87
N TYR A 222 -5.41 8.17 -10.97
CA TYR A 222 -4.92 9.39 -10.31
C TYR A 222 -3.38 9.42 -10.36
N MET A 223 -2.79 10.13 -11.31
CA MET A 223 -1.34 10.10 -11.55
C MET A 223 -0.81 11.39 -12.20
N GLY A 224 0.51 11.62 -12.06
CA GLY A 224 1.23 12.71 -12.72
C GLY A 224 2.03 13.63 -11.79
N HIS A 225 2.01 13.39 -10.47
CA HIS A 225 2.81 14.18 -9.52
C HIS A 225 4.32 13.94 -9.65
N ASN A 226 4.76 12.74 -10.04
CA ASN A 226 6.17 12.37 -10.05
C ASN A 226 6.78 12.28 -11.46
N GLU A 227 6.19 12.91 -12.47
CA GLU A 227 6.70 12.76 -13.86
C GLU A 227 8.14 13.23 -14.02
N PHE A 228 8.56 14.25 -13.27
CA PHE A 228 9.91 14.80 -13.33
C PHE A 228 10.93 13.96 -12.55
N TYR A 229 10.63 13.66 -11.28
CA TYR A 229 11.59 13.10 -10.31
C TYR A 229 11.35 11.64 -9.93
N GLY A 230 10.20 11.07 -10.28
CA GLY A 230 9.87 9.67 -9.99
C GLY A 230 10.77 8.68 -10.71
N ALA A 231 10.56 7.39 -10.47
CA ALA A 231 11.33 6.32 -11.10
C ALA A 231 11.30 6.47 -12.62
N LEU A 232 12.46 6.44 -13.28
CA LEU A 232 12.60 6.68 -14.73
C LEU A 232 12.28 8.13 -15.18
N GLY A 233 11.95 9.02 -14.25
CA GLY A 233 11.69 10.43 -14.52
C GLY A 233 12.92 11.09 -15.12
N PRO A 234 12.81 11.91 -16.19
CA PRO A 234 13.98 12.44 -16.87
C PRO A 234 14.89 13.32 -16.00
N ALA A 235 14.38 13.90 -14.90
CA ALA A 235 15.16 14.70 -13.95
C ALA A 235 15.57 13.91 -12.69
N SER A 236 15.33 12.60 -12.66
CA SER A 236 15.59 11.72 -11.53
C SER A 236 17.03 11.18 -11.51
N THR A 237 17.56 10.83 -10.33
CA THR A 237 18.76 9.95 -10.23
C THR A 237 18.51 8.56 -10.80
N GLN A 238 17.24 8.19 -10.97
CA GLN A 238 16.77 6.94 -11.56
C GLN A 238 16.50 7.06 -13.07
N ALA A 239 16.91 8.16 -13.70
CA ALA A 239 16.75 8.38 -15.13
C ALA A 239 17.64 7.43 -15.94
N ILE A 240 17.08 6.87 -17.01
CA ILE A 240 17.82 6.06 -17.99
C ILE A 240 18.00 6.84 -19.30
N SER A 241 16.95 7.57 -19.70
CA SER A 241 16.92 8.41 -20.88
C SER A 241 15.79 9.43 -20.72
N ALA A 242 15.81 10.51 -21.50
CA ALA A 242 14.65 11.39 -21.67
C ALA A 242 13.72 10.90 -22.79
N HIS A 243 14.17 9.97 -23.64
CA HIS A 243 13.42 9.50 -24.81
C HIS A 243 12.54 8.29 -24.46
N ARG A 244 11.21 8.45 -24.65
CA ARG A 244 10.20 7.43 -24.35
C ARG A 244 10.53 6.03 -24.88
N GLY A 245 10.93 5.94 -26.15
CA GLY A 245 11.20 4.66 -26.81
C GLY A 245 12.36 3.89 -26.18
N LEU A 246 13.40 4.59 -25.72
CA LEU A 246 14.57 3.96 -25.08
C LEU A 246 14.23 3.48 -23.66
N ILE A 247 13.37 4.22 -22.94
CA ILE A 247 12.87 3.78 -21.64
C ILE A 247 12.05 2.50 -21.81
N ARG A 248 11.09 2.47 -22.75
CA ARG A 248 10.28 1.27 -23.03
C ARG A 248 11.12 0.08 -23.47
N LEU A 249 12.10 0.30 -24.36
CA LEU A 249 13.04 -0.75 -24.76
C LEU A 249 13.80 -1.29 -23.54
N THR A 250 14.25 -0.42 -22.63
CA THR A 250 14.96 -0.84 -21.43
C THR A 250 14.06 -1.65 -20.49
N LEU A 251 12.80 -1.23 -20.29
CA LEU A 251 11.84 -1.97 -19.49
C LEU A 251 11.52 -3.34 -20.09
N TRP A 252 11.40 -3.43 -21.41
CA TRP A 252 11.25 -4.69 -22.12
C TRP A 252 12.48 -5.59 -21.93
N LEU A 253 13.71 -5.05 -22.10
CA LEU A 253 14.95 -5.79 -21.86
C LEU A 253 15.07 -6.28 -20.41
N ARG A 254 14.56 -5.54 -19.41
CA ARG A 254 14.60 -5.95 -17.99
C ARG A 254 13.85 -7.26 -17.72
N GLU A 255 12.96 -7.71 -18.61
CA GLU A 255 12.26 -8.99 -18.49
C GLU A 255 13.05 -10.18 -19.06
N TRP A 256 14.14 -9.91 -19.80
CA TRP A 256 15.00 -10.94 -20.36
C TRP A 256 16.03 -11.43 -19.36
N ARG A 257 16.17 -12.75 -19.21
CA ARG A 257 17.12 -13.36 -18.29
C ARG A 257 18.56 -13.08 -18.67
N LEU A 258 18.84 -13.07 -19.98
CA LEU A 258 20.17 -12.74 -20.48
C LEU A 258 20.55 -11.29 -20.13
N TYR A 259 19.61 -10.35 -20.22
CA TYR A 259 19.86 -8.97 -19.82
C TYR A 259 20.05 -8.85 -18.31
N GLN A 260 19.22 -9.52 -17.50
CA GLN A 260 19.39 -9.55 -16.04
C GLN A 260 20.75 -10.15 -15.64
N TRP A 261 21.18 -11.21 -16.32
CA TRP A 261 22.49 -11.82 -16.13
C TRP A 261 23.62 -10.86 -16.49
N LEU A 262 23.55 -10.22 -17.66
CA LEU A 262 24.54 -9.25 -18.09
C LEU A 262 24.63 -8.08 -17.10
N ARG A 263 23.48 -7.57 -16.64
CA ARG A 263 23.43 -6.53 -15.62
C ARG A 263 24.06 -7.00 -14.33
N ALA A 264 23.73 -8.18 -13.82
CA ALA A 264 24.33 -8.73 -12.60
C ALA A 264 25.85 -8.92 -12.74
N LEU A 265 26.33 -9.34 -13.91
CA LEU A 265 27.76 -9.45 -14.21
C LEU A 265 28.43 -8.07 -14.18
N LEU A 266 27.91 -7.09 -14.91
CA LEU A 266 28.43 -5.71 -14.90
C LEU A 266 28.40 -5.12 -13.49
N GLU A 267 27.35 -5.42 -12.73
CA GLU A 267 27.20 -4.98 -11.36
C GLU A 267 28.24 -5.61 -10.42
N SER A 268 28.57 -6.89 -10.62
CA SER A 268 29.61 -7.60 -9.85
C SER A 268 31.03 -7.07 -10.11
N LEU A 269 31.23 -6.41 -11.26
CA LEU A 269 32.50 -5.78 -11.63
C LEU A 269 32.59 -4.31 -11.15
N ALA A 270 31.45 -3.70 -10.82
CA ALA A 270 31.41 -2.34 -10.32
C ALA A 270 31.72 -2.30 -8.81
N PRO A 271 32.27 -1.18 -8.30
CA PRO A 271 32.47 -1.01 -6.86
C PRO A 271 31.15 -1.15 -6.10
N PRO A 272 31.19 -1.65 -4.85
CA PRO A 272 30.00 -1.78 -4.02
C PRO A 272 29.32 -0.42 -3.85
N ALA A 273 28.00 -0.42 -3.92
CA ALA A 273 27.20 0.77 -3.75
C ALA A 273 27.30 1.29 -2.30
N PRO A 274 27.32 2.62 -2.08
CA PRO A 274 27.21 3.16 -0.73
C PRO A 274 25.91 2.70 -0.06
N ALA A 275 25.93 2.55 1.26
CA ALA A 275 24.70 2.19 1.97
C ALA A 275 23.62 3.28 1.76
N PRO A 276 22.33 2.89 1.58
CA PRO A 276 21.23 3.85 1.52
C PRO A 276 21.26 4.79 2.72
N GLN A 277 21.07 6.08 2.48
CA GLN A 277 21.08 7.06 3.58
C GLN A 277 19.78 6.95 4.40
N GLU A 278 19.86 6.30 5.56
CA GLU A 278 18.71 6.01 6.45
C GLU A 278 17.87 7.25 6.83
N ASN A 279 18.47 8.43 6.84
CA ASN A 279 17.82 9.67 7.29
C ASN A 279 17.20 10.53 6.17
N ARG A 280 17.19 10.06 4.91
CA ARG A 280 16.62 10.81 3.78
C ARG A 280 15.36 10.15 3.24
N SER A 281 14.34 10.96 2.93
CA SER A 281 13.13 10.46 2.27
C SER A 281 13.44 9.91 0.87
N LEU A 282 12.65 8.93 0.42
CA LEU A 282 12.79 8.33 -0.91
C LEU A 282 12.86 9.39 -2.02
N MET A 283 11.90 10.32 -2.04
CA MET A 283 11.85 11.36 -3.07
C MET A 283 13.03 12.33 -3.01
N SER A 284 13.65 12.55 -1.84
CA SER A 284 14.84 13.42 -1.76
C SER A 284 16.10 12.76 -2.32
N GLN A 285 16.17 11.43 -2.28
CA GLN A 285 17.24 10.63 -2.91
C GLN A 285 17.08 10.54 -4.44
N MET A 286 15.87 10.77 -4.94
CA MET A 286 15.54 10.63 -6.36
C MET A 286 15.80 11.89 -7.18
N ILE A 287 16.22 13.00 -6.58
CA ILE A 287 16.46 14.26 -7.31
C ILE A 287 17.82 14.21 -8.01
N GLY A 288 17.81 14.16 -9.34
CA GLY A 288 19.02 14.28 -10.14
C GLY A 288 19.30 15.76 -10.46
N LYS A 289 18.44 16.38 -11.26
CA LYS A 289 18.53 17.80 -11.62
C LYS A 289 17.62 18.65 -10.72
N ALA A 290 18.22 19.30 -9.72
CA ALA A 290 17.47 20.04 -8.70
C ALA A 290 16.72 21.28 -9.22
N ARG A 291 17.10 21.84 -10.38
CA ARG A 291 16.45 23.01 -10.97
C ARG A 291 15.96 22.74 -12.40
N LEU A 292 14.67 22.87 -12.62
CA LEU A 292 13.99 22.59 -13.88
C LEU A 292 12.87 23.60 -14.16
N MET A 293 13.10 24.50 -15.12
CA MET A 293 12.15 25.55 -15.50
C MET A 293 11.29 25.13 -16.71
N PRO A 294 10.11 25.75 -16.94
CA PRO A 294 9.20 25.36 -18.03
C PRO A 294 9.76 25.44 -19.46
N ASP A 295 10.77 26.27 -19.68
CA ASP A 295 11.45 26.47 -20.97
C ASP A 295 12.50 25.37 -21.28
N ASP A 296 12.96 24.65 -20.24
CA ASP A 296 13.96 23.59 -20.33
C ASP A 296 13.50 22.45 -21.27
N PRO A 297 14.34 22.00 -22.22
CA PRO A 297 14.03 20.87 -23.09
C PRO A 297 13.61 19.61 -22.32
N LEU A 298 14.22 19.35 -21.17
CA LEU A 298 13.90 18.19 -20.33
C LEU A 298 12.50 18.29 -19.72
N TYR A 299 12.07 19.50 -19.36
CA TYR A 299 10.72 19.76 -18.87
C TYR A 299 9.68 19.46 -19.97
N LYS A 300 9.92 19.95 -21.18
CA LYS A 300 9.05 19.71 -22.36
C LYS A 300 9.00 18.22 -22.73
N ALA A 301 10.15 17.55 -22.76
CA ALA A 301 10.23 16.11 -23.01
C ALA A 301 9.46 15.30 -21.96
N THR A 302 9.52 15.71 -20.69
CA THR A 302 8.74 15.08 -19.60
C THR A 302 7.23 15.18 -19.85
N LEU A 303 6.74 16.36 -20.25
CA LEU A 303 5.32 16.55 -20.58
C LEU A 303 4.89 15.74 -21.80
N GLN A 304 5.73 15.65 -22.83
CA GLN A 304 5.47 14.82 -24.02
C GLN A 304 5.41 13.34 -23.65
N ASN A 305 6.35 12.87 -22.83
CA ASN A 305 6.35 11.48 -22.33
C ASN A 305 5.09 11.17 -21.52
N PHE A 306 4.70 12.06 -20.60
CA PHE A 306 3.46 11.91 -19.83
C PHE A 306 2.24 11.84 -20.74
N SER A 307 2.11 12.75 -21.72
CA SER A 307 1.00 12.74 -22.68
C SER A 307 0.92 11.43 -23.46
N ALA A 308 2.04 10.99 -24.02
CA ALA A 308 2.10 9.76 -24.83
C ALA A 308 1.88 8.48 -23.99
N ASN A 309 2.35 8.46 -22.75
CA ASN A 309 2.08 7.34 -21.83
C ASN A 309 0.62 7.31 -21.40
N LEU A 310 0.05 8.46 -21.05
CA LEU A 310 -1.36 8.55 -20.67
C LEU A 310 -2.28 8.13 -21.82
N GLU A 311 -1.97 8.57 -23.05
CA GLU A 311 -2.67 8.12 -24.25
C GLU A 311 -2.56 6.60 -24.48
N SER A 312 -1.38 6.00 -24.27
CA SER A 312 -1.24 4.53 -24.34
C SER A 312 -2.11 3.83 -23.28
N ILE A 313 -2.08 4.29 -22.02
CA ILE A 313 -2.90 3.73 -20.94
C ILE A 313 -4.40 3.78 -21.29
N ILE A 314 -4.86 4.91 -21.82
CA ILE A 314 -6.24 5.10 -22.26
C ILE A 314 -6.59 4.08 -23.36
N ASN A 315 -5.73 3.95 -24.36
CA ASN A 315 -5.96 3.07 -25.50
C ASN A 315 -5.94 1.60 -25.11
N ASP A 316 -5.09 1.19 -24.17
CA ASP A 316 -5.03 -0.19 -23.67
C ASP A 316 -6.38 -0.60 -23.05
N PHE A 317 -6.93 0.24 -22.18
CA PHE A 317 -8.24 -0.03 -21.55
C PHE A 317 -9.41 0.12 -22.51
N HIS A 318 -9.37 1.11 -23.41
CA HIS A 318 -10.40 1.30 -24.43
C HIS A 318 -10.49 0.08 -25.36
N THR A 319 -9.34 -0.41 -25.84
CA THR A 319 -9.25 -1.59 -26.71
C THR A 319 -9.73 -2.86 -26.00
N ALA A 320 -9.45 -2.98 -24.71
CA ALA A 320 -9.93 -4.08 -23.88
C ALA A 320 -11.42 -3.97 -23.50
N GLY A 321 -12.12 -2.88 -23.86
CA GLY A 321 -13.51 -2.64 -23.49
C GLY A 321 -13.71 -2.38 -21.99
N ILE A 322 -12.67 -1.95 -21.28
CA ILE A 322 -12.67 -1.70 -19.84
C ILE A 322 -12.92 -0.20 -19.59
N PRO A 323 -13.98 0.17 -18.84
CA PRO A 323 -14.23 1.55 -18.48
C PRO A 323 -13.11 2.17 -17.64
N LEU A 324 -12.80 3.44 -17.90
CA LEU A 324 -11.78 4.21 -17.21
C LEU A 324 -12.38 5.54 -16.72
N ILE A 325 -12.13 5.90 -15.46
CA ILE A 325 -12.35 7.26 -14.94
C ILE A 325 -10.99 7.86 -14.59
N ILE A 326 -10.71 9.05 -15.11
CA ILE A 326 -9.47 9.79 -14.83
C ILE A 326 -9.74 10.99 -13.93
N SER A 327 -8.87 11.25 -12.96
CA SER A 327 -8.97 12.44 -12.09
C SER A 327 -7.98 13.52 -12.52
N ASP A 328 -8.40 14.79 -12.41
CA ASP A 328 -7.42 15.87 -12.36
C ASP A 328 -6.67 15.88 -11.01
N LEU A 329 -5.44 16.40 -11.02
CA LEU A 329 -4.55 16.42 -9.87
C LEU A 329 -4.76 17.68 -9.03
N VAL A 330 -4.56 17.52 -7.73
CA VAL A 330 -4.63 18.60 -6.74
C VAL A 330 -3.37 18.63 -5.89
N SER A 331 -3.01 19.82 -5.42
CA SER A 331 -1.84 20.04 -4.57
C SER A 331 -2.14 21.18 -3.60
N ASN A 332 -1.36 21.25 -2.53
CA ASN A 332 -1.35 22.41 -1.65
C ASN A 332 -0.81 23.61 -2.42
N LEU A 333 -1.67 24.62 -2.62
CA LEU A 333 -1.32 25.86 -3.31
C LEU A 333 -0.93 26.95 -2.30
N ARG A 334 -1.69 27.05 -1.22
CA ARG A 334 -1.66 28.22 -0.32
C ARG A 334 -0.52 28.20 0.68
N ASP A 335 -0.29 27.03 1.28
CA ASP A 335 0.53 26.91 2.49
C ASP A 335 1.91 26.31 2.20
N GLN A 336 2.07 25.70 1.03
CA GLN A 336 3.36 25.21 0.55
C GLN A 336 4.18 26.32 -0.12
N TYR A 337 5.22 26.78 0.59
CA TYR A 337 6.25 27.66 0.05
C TYR A 337 7.02 26.97 -1.09
N PRO A 338 7.48 27.69 -2.14
CA PRO A 338 8.27 27.13 -3.23
C PRO A 338 9.48 26.33 -2.74
N LEU A 339 9.65 25.13 -3.29
CA LEU A 339 10.63 24.18 -2.80
C LEU A 339 12.02 24.41 -3.42
N GLY A 340 12.09 24.91 -4.66
CA GLY A 340 13.35 25.11 -5.38
C GLY A 340 14.08 26.43 -5.12
N GLU A 341 13.53 27.36 -4.32
CA GLU A 341 14.14 28.66 -4.02
C GLU A 341 14.59 28.73 -2.54
N THR A 342 15.71 29.41 -2.24
CA THR A 342 16.23 29.56 -0.86
C THR A 342 16.05 30.98 -0.36
N ALA A 343 15.94 31.16 0.96
CA ALA A 343 15.86 32.49 1.58
C ALA A 343 17.18 33.28 1.47
N GLU A 344 18.30 32.59 1.25
CA GLU A 344 19.65 33.18 1.14
C GLU A 344 19.86 33.95 -0.16
N THR A 345 19.07 33.64 -1.20
CA THR A 345 19.10 34.32 -2.51
C THR A 345 17.92 35.26 -2.70
N GLU A 346 17.22 35.60 -1.61
CA GLU A 346 16.01 36.42 -1.64
C GLU A 346 16.29 37.86 -2.07
N ASP A 347 15.49 38.36 -3.01
CA ASP A 347 15.57 39.74 -3.52
C ASP A 347 15.40 40.78 -2.40
N ALA A 348 16.20 41.85 -2.44
CA ALA A 348 16.17 42.91 -1.43
C ALA A 348 14.79 43.58 -1.28
N LEU A 349 14.05 43.76 -2.39
CA LEU A 349 12.69 44.30 -2.35
C LEU A 349 11.71 43.34 -1.67
N LEU A 350 11.86 42.03 -1.90
CA LEU A 350 11.03 41.01 -1.25
C LEU A 350 11.31 40.99 0.26
N LYS A 351 12.59 41.04 0.64
CA LYS A 351 13.02 41.13 2.05
C LYS A 351 12.45 42.37 2.74
N LYS A 352 12.49 43.53 2.08
CA LYS A 352 11.88 44.78 2.59
C LYS A 352 10.36 44.64 2.75
N ALA A 353 9.68 44.07 1.75
CA ALA A 353 8.22 43.94 1.76
C ALA A 353 7.68 43.00 2.85
N ARG A 354 8.48 42.05 3.37
CA ARG A 354 8.06 41.15 4.46
C ARG A 354 7.66 41.87 5.74
N GLN A 355 8.27 43.02 6.02
CA GLN A 355 8.02 43.81 7.24
C GLN A 355 6.91 44.86 7.06
N GLN A 356 6.36 45.00 5.85
CA GLN A 356 5.35 45.99 5.52
C GLN A 356 3.93 45.42 5.65
N ASP A 357 2.95 46.33 5.78
CA ASP A 357 1.55 45.98 5.65
C ASP A 357 1.25 45.42 4.24
N PRO A 358 0.14 44.67 4.06
CA PRO A 358 -0.10 43.95 2.81
C PRO A 358 -0.18 44.84 1.57
N GLN A 359 -0.71 46.06 1.69
CA GLN A 359 -0.90 46.95 0.55
C GLN A 359 0.43 47.56 0.11
N THR A 360 1.21 48.09 1.06
CA THR A 360 2.55 48.64 0.81
C THR A 360 3.52 47.55 0.32
N ALA A 361 3.42 46.34 0.88
CA ALA A 361 4.22 45.20 0.44
C ALA A 361 4.01 44.90 -1.05
N LEU A 362 2.76 44.86 -1.52
CA LEU A 362 2.43 44.61 -2.94
C LEU A 362 2.94 45.71 -3.86
N GLN A 363 2.92 46.97 -3.41
CA GLN A 363 3.52 48.08 -4.17
C GLN A 363 5.04 47.94 -4.26
N THR A 364 5.70 47.60 -3.16
CA THR A 364 7.16 47.43 -3.08
C THR A 364 7.66 46.31 -4.00
N ILE A 365 6.95 45.18 -4.10
CA ILE A 365 7.34 44.06 -4.99
C ILE A 365 6.80 44.19 -6.42
N ARG A 366 6.09 45.26 -6.77
CA ARG A 366 5.53 45.46 -8.12
C ARG A 366 6.59 45.36 -9.24
N PRO A 367 7.83 45.88 -9.08
CA PRO A 367 8.87 45.67 -10.09
C PRO A 367 9.21 44.19 -10.31
N LEU A 368 9.24 43.39 -9.23
CA LEU A 368 9.50 41.95 -9.30
C LEU A 368 8.35 41.18 -9.99
N LEU A 369 7.11 41.61 -9.76
CA LEU A 369 5.93 41.03 -10.42
C LEU A 369 5.88 41.32 -11.93
N ASN A 370 6.57 42.36 -12.39
CA ASN A 370 6.67 42.69 -13.81
C ASN A 370 7.76 41.90 -14.54
N GLN A 371 8.68 41.24 -13.82
CA GLN A 371 9.71 40.38 -14.43
C GLN A 371 9.08 39.10 -14.99
N GLN A 372 9.57 38.62 -16.13
CA GLN A 372 9.10 37.39 -16.76
C GLN A 372 10.25 36.39 -16.93
N PRO A 373 10.14 35.15 -16.40
CA PRO A 373 9.05 34.66 -15.54
C PRO A 373 9.10 35.29 -14.13
N VAL A 374 7.94 35.46 -13.50
CA VAL A 374 7.85 35.88 -12.08
C VAL A 374 8.42 34.77 -11.20
N ALA A 375 9.38 35.10 -10.33
CA ALA A 375 9.96 34.14 -9.37
C ALA A 375 8.89 33.53 -8.46
N ALA A 376 9.05 32.25 -8.11
CA ALA A 376 8.03 31.50 -7.39
C ALA A 376 7.78 32.06 -6.00
N SER A 377 8.84 32.47 -5.28
CA SER A 377 8.75 33.10 -3.96
C SER A 377 8.01 34.43 -4.00
N VAL A 378 8.26 35.25 -5.02
CA VAL A 378 7.59 36.55 -5.24
C VAL A 378 6.10 36.33 -5.48
N ALA A 379 5.74 35.41 -6.38
CA ALA A 379 4.35 35.06 -6.66
C ALA A 379 3.65 34.53 -5.40
N TRP A 380 4.29 33.64 -4.64
CA TRP A 380 3.72 33.09 -3.41
C TRP A 380 3.51 34.20 -2.37
N PHE A 381 4.50 35.07 -2.18
CA PHE A 381 4.40 36.19 -1.24
C PHE A 381 3.27 37.15 -1.62
N ALA A 382 3.17 37.53 -2.90
CA ALA A 382 2.08 38.36 -3.42
C ALA A 382 0.72 37.71 -3.13
N ALA A 383 0.58 36.40 -3.36
CA ALA A 383 -0.64 35.66 -3.07
C ALA A 383 -1.03 35.74 -1.59
N ARG A 384 -0.08 35.57 -0.66
CA ARG A 384 -0.33 35.70 0.78
C ARG A 384 -0.78 37.11 1.17
N ARG A 385 -0.20 38.16 0.58
CA ARG A 385 -0.60 39.56 0.85
C ARG A 385 -2.00 39.87 0.29
N LEU A 386 -2.29 39.43 -0.92
CA LEU A 386 -3.63 39.56 -1.51
C LEU A 386 -4.68 38.83 -0.68
N GLN A 387 -4.34 37.66 -0.14
CA GLN A 387 -5.23 36.93 0.76
C GLN A 387 -5.53 37.72 2.05
N GLN A 388 -4.52 38.37 2.65
CA GLN A 388 -4.71 39.24 3.84
C GLN A 388 -5.63 40.44 3.54
N LEU A 389 -5.71 40.87 2.28
CA LEU A 389 -6.61 41.91 1.79
C LEU A 389 -7.96 41.37 1.30
N ASN A 390 -8.28 40.09 1.52
CA ASN A 390 -9.48 39.41 1.02
C ASN A 390 -9.62 39.40 -0.53
N ARG A 391 -8.52 39.65 -1.28
CA ARG A 391 -8.47 39.62 -2.76
C ARG A 391 -8.20 38.20 -3.26
N ASN A 392 -9.16 37.32 -2.99
CA ASN A 392 -8.95 35.87 -3.02
C ASN A 392 -8.75 35.27 -4.42
N GLU A 393 -9.49 35.72 -5.43
CA GLU A 393 -9.32 35.23 -6.80
C GLU A 393 -7.96 35.64 -7.39
N GLU A 394 -7.47 36.84 -7.06
CA GLU A 394 -6.13 37.29 -7.45
C GLU A 394 -5.05 36.51 -6.71
N ALA A 395 -5.21 36.32 -5.39
CA ALA A 395 -4.31 35.50 -4.60
C ALA A 395 -4.18 34.08 -5.18
N ARG A 396 -5.30 33.47 -5.58
CA ARG A 396 -5.33 32.15 -6.19
C ARG A 396 -4.53 32.07 -7.50
N ARG A 397 -4.61 33.08 -8.37
CA ARG A 397 -3.80 33.14 -9.60
C ARG A 397 -2.31 33.15 -9.28
N TYR A 398 -1.90 33.95 -8.29
CA TYR A 398 -0.50 34.00 -7.87
C TYR A 398 -0.03 32.73 -7.14
N PHE A 399 -0.89 32.03 -6.39
CA PHE A 399 -0.53 30.71 -5.84
C PHE A 399 -0.31 29.67 -6.94
N ILE A 400 -1.15 29.68 -7.99
CA ILE A 400 -0.97 28.80 -9.16
C ILE A 400 0.35 29.14 -9.87
N MET A 401 0.64 30.42 -10.07
CA MET A 401 1.89 30.89 -10.67
C MET A 401 3.11 30.47 -9.84
N ALA A 402 3.04 30.60 -8.50
CA ALA A 402 4.10 30.18 -7.60
C ALA A 402 4.41 28.68 -7.69
N ARG A 403 3.40 27.83 -7.87
CA ARG A 403 3.61 26.41 -8.13
C ARG A 403 4.22 26.18 -9.50
N ASP A 404 3.64 26.79 -10.54
CA ASP A 404 4.02 26.51 -11.94
C ASP A 404 5.43 27.02 -12.27
N ASN A 405 5.87 28.08 -11.60
CA ASN A 405 7.20 28.67 -11.73
C ASN A 405 8.20 28.15 -10.69
N ASP A 406 7.80 27.21 -9.81
CA ASP A 406 8.71 26.61 -8.84
C ASP A 406 9.83 25.87 -9.60
N PRO A 407 11.11 26.25 -9.41
CA PRO A 407 12.21 25.62 -10.13
C PRO A 407 12.40 24.15 -9.76
N MET A 408 11.65 23.62 -8.79
CA MET A 408 11.70 22.22 -8.43
C MET A 408 10.26 21.64 -8.42
N PRO A 409 9.76 21.12 -9.56
CA PRO A 409 8.36 20.71 -9.74
C PRO A 409 8.04 19.38 -9.03
N PHE A 410 8.10 19.38 -7.70
CA PHE A 410 7.72 18.27 -6.81
C PHE A 410 6.22 18.00 -6.76
N ARG A 411 5.43 18.99 -7.18
CA ARG A 411 3.98 18.92 -7.35
C ARG A 411 3.66 19.19 -8.81
N ALA A 412 2.68 18.46 -9.35
CA ALA A 412 2.32 18.55 -10.76
C ALA A 412 1.97 20.00 -11.16
N PRO A 413 2.64 20.57 -12.19
CA PRO A 413 2.31 21.88 -12.72
C PRO A 413 0.97 21.87 -13.46
N SER A 414 0.38 23.04 -13.72
CA SER A 414 -0.87 23.16 -14.49
C SER A 414 -0.82 22.43 -15.84
N ALA A 415 0.36 22.30 -16.44
CA ALA A 415 0.54 21.64 -17.72
C ALA A 415 0.08 20.17 -17.71
N ILE A 416 0.31 19.45 -16.61
CA ILE A 416 -0.13 18.05 -16.45
C ILE A 416 -1.65 17.97 -16.50
N ASN A 417 -2.35 18.83 -15.76
CA ASN A 417 -3.82 18.87 -15.78
C ASN A 417 -4.37 19.31 -17.15
N ARG A 418 -3.68 20.18 -17.90
CA ARG A 418 -4.08 20.52 -19.26
C ARG A 418 -4.00 19.31 -20.21
N ILE A 419 -2.99 18.47 -20.06
CA ILE A 419 -2.86 17.21 -20.83
C ILE A 419 -4.00 16.26 -20.48
N ILE A 420 -4.28 16.06 -19.17
CA ILE A 420 -5.42 15.26 -18.69
C ILE A 420 -6.74 15.78 -19.27
N ASP A 421 -6.98 17.09 -19.17
CA ASP A 421 -8.19 17.75 -19.68
C ASP A 421 -8.33 17.62 -21.21
N SER A 422 -7.21 17.60 -21.94
CA SER A 422 -7.19 17.42 -23.39
C SER A 422 -7.54 15.99 -23.77
N LEU A 423 -6.82 15.01 -23.22
CA LEU A 423 -7.01 13.60 -23.55
C LEU A 423 -8.38 13.09 -23.10
N ALA A 424 -8.87 13.48 -21.92
CA ALA A 424 -10.20 13.11 -21.47
C ALA A 424 -11.31 13.62 -22.43
N ARG A 425 -11.14 14.81 -23.02
CA ARG A 425 -12.08 15.33 -24.02
C ARG A 425 -11.97 14.59 -25.36
N VAL A 426 -10.74 14.37 -25.85
CA VAL A 426 -10.50 13.70 -27.14
C VAL A 426 -11.02 12.27 -27.14
N TYR A 427 -10.77 11.53 -26.06
CA TYR A 427 -11.15 10.13 -25.92
C TYR A 427 -12.51 9.93 -25.22
N HIS A 428 -13.25 11.01 -24.96
CA HIS A 428 -14.55 10.99 -24.28
C HIS A 428 -14.55 10.22 -22.95
N ILE A 429 -13.46 10.34 -22.18
CA ILE A 429 -13.28 9.64 -20.91
C ILE A 429 -13.93 10.46 -19.79
N PRO A 430 -14.76 9.85 -18.94
CA PRO A 430 -15.26 10.50 -17.75
C PRO A 430 -14.13 11.01 -16.86
N LYS A 431 -14.22 12.29 -16.49
CA LYS A 431 -13.22 12.94 -15.63
C LYS A 431 -13.80 13.27 -14.26
N ALA A 432 -13.16 12.76 -13.21
CA ALA A 432 -13.47 13.10 -11.84
C ALA A 432 -13.12 14.59 -11.56
N PRO A 433 -14.08 15.42 -11.09
CA PRO A 433 -13.89 16.86 -10.94
C PRO A 433 -13.19 17.23 -9.61
N THR A 434 -12.07 16.58 -9.30
CA THR A 434 -11.36 16.66 -8.01
C THR A 434 -10.94 18.08 -7.65
N ARG A 435 -10.30 18.80 -8.58
CA ARG A 435 -9.88 20.20 -8.39
C ARG A 435 -11.04 21.13 -8.10
N ARG A 436 -12.21 20.90 -8.71
CA ARG A 436 -13.42 21.69 -8.43
C ARG A 436 -13.84 21.51 -6.98
N LEU A 437 -13.88 20.26 -6.49
CA LEU A 437 -14.24 19.96 -5.11
C LEU A 437 -13.22 20.53 -4.11
N PHE A 438 -11.92 20.35 -4.35
CA PHE A 438 -10.89 20.91 -3.47
C PHE A 438 -10.97 22.44 -3.37
N ASN A 439 -11.18 23.14 -4.49
CA ASN A 439 -11.37 24.59 -4.48
C ASN A 439 -12.64 24.97 -3.71
N ALA A 440 -13.75 24.25 -3.90
CA ALA A 440 -15.01 24.54 -3.19
C ALA A 440 -14.90 24.36 -1.66
N TYR A 441 -14.11 23.37 -1.22
CA TYR A 441 -13.88 23.07 0.21
C TYR A 441 -12.72 23.87 0.83
N SER A 442 -12.13 24.79 0.07
CA SER A 442 -11.06 25.65 0.57
C SER A 442 -11.58 27.06 0.73
N THR A 443 -11.24 27.71 1.85
CA THR A 443 -11.46 29.14 2.04
C THR A 443 -10.10 29.83 2.04
N PRO A 444 -9.74 30.65 1.03
CA PRO A 444 -10.62 31.22 0.00
C PRO A 444 -10.34 30.65 -1.41
N ARG A 445 -10.84 29.43 -1.67
CA ARG A 445 -10.74 28.68 -2.94
C ARG A 445 -9.33 28.34 -3.43
N ALA A 446 -8.33 28.41 -2.55
CA ALA A 446 -6.98 27.90 -2.75
C ALA A 446 -6.70 26.79 -1.72
N PRO A 447 -6.53 25.52 -2.15
CA PRO A 447 -6.26 24.42 -1.23
C PRO A 447 -4.96 24.60 -0.45
N GLY A 448 -5.00 24.21 0.82
CA GLY A 448 -3.91 24.38 1.77
C GLY A 448 -3.84 23.27 2.81
N ASN A 449 -3.20 23.55 3.95
CA ASN A 449 -2.94 22.59 5.03
C ASN A 449 -4.19 22.01 5.70
N THR A 450 -5.38 22.55 5.42
CA THR A 450 -6.66 21.97 5.86
C THR A 450 -7.01 20.69 5.09
N LEU A 451 -6.54 20.57 3.85
CA LEU A 451 -6.81 19.41 2.98
C LEU A 451 -5.55 18.60 2.67
N PHE A 452 -4.36 19.14 2.95
CA PHE A 452 -3.07 18.49 2.71
C PHE A 452 -2.22 18.45 3.98
N LEU A 453 -1.38 17.43 4.08
CA LEU A 453 -0.34 17.34 5.11
C LEU A 453 0.88 18.18 4.73
N GLU A 454 1.20 18.23 3.44
CA GLU A 454 2.35 18.92 2.88
C GLU A 454 2.02 19.42 1.44
N HIS A 455 2.99 19.49 0.52
CA HIS A 455 2.80 19.96 -0.86
C HIS A 455 1.74 19.24 -1.72
N LEU A 456 1.49 17.94 -1.56
CA LEU A 456 0.58 17.13 -2.38
C LEU A 456 -0.14 15.99 -1.65
N HIS A 457 0.34 15.50 -0.50
CA HIS A 457 -0.31 14.37 0.17
C HIS A 457 -1.55 14.83 0.94
N PRO A 458 -2.75 14.32 0.60
CA PRO A 458 -3.98 14.75 1.24
C PRO A 458 -4.07 14.34 2.71
N ARG A 459 -4.78 15.13 3.50
CA ARG A 459 -5.36 14.72 4.79
C ARG A 459 -6.54 13.76 4.56
N PRO A 460 -7.09 13.12 5.61
CA PRO A 460 -8.28 12.28 5.45
C PRO A 460 -9.43 12.98 4.72
N MET A 461 -9.69 14.26 5.03
CA MET A 461 -10.67 15.06 4.29
C MET A 461 -10.33 15.23 2.81
N GLY A 462 -9.06 15.46 2.47
CA GLY A 462 -8.65 15.53 1.06
C GLY A 462 -8.85 14.19 0.34
N TYR A 463 -8.49 13.06 0.98
CA TYR A 463 -8.78 11.73 0.44
C TYR A 463 -10.28 11.47 0.26
N ALA A 464 -11.13 11.93 1.18
CA ALA A 464 -12.58 11.89 1.04
C ALA A 464 -13.08 12.70 -0.17
N LEU A 465 -12.51 13.87 -0.44
CA LEU A 465 -12.87 14.66 -1.62
C LEU A 465 -12.45 13.97 -2.94
N ILE A 466 -11.28 13.33 -2.97
CA ILE A 466 -10.87 12.52 -4.14
C ILE A 466 -11.84 11.35 -4.32
N ALA A 467 -12.12 10.59 -3.26
CA ALA A 467 -13.07 9.46 -3.31
C ALA A 467 -14.45 9.88 -3.80
N ARG A 468 -15.00 10.97 -3.25
CA ARG A 468 -16.30 11.52 -3.66
C ARG A 468 -16.31 11.98 -5.11
N SER A 469 -15.22 12.53 -5.63
CA SER A 469 -15.15 12.93 -7.04
C SER A 469 -15.30 11.74 -7.99
N PHE A 470 -14.68 10.60 -7.65
CA PHE A 470 -14.83 9.36 -8.41
C PHE A 470 -16.24 8.79 -8.27
N LEU A 471 -16.78 8.72 -7.05
CA LEU A 471 -18.15 8.23 -6.80
C LEU A 471 -19.21 9.06 -7.53
N GLN A 472 -19.10 10.40 -7.50
CA GLN A 472 -19.98 11.29 -8.26
C GLN A 472 -19.90 11.03 -9.77
N THR A 473 -18.70 10.71 -10.26
CA THR A 473 -18.50 10.39 -11.68
C THR A 473 -19.09 9.02 -12.02
N MET A 474 -18.93 8.01 -11.16
CA MET A 474 -19.58 6.70 -11.32
C MET A 474 -21.10 6.84 -11.37
N ASP A 475 -21.68 7.61 -10.45
CA ASP A 475 -23.13 7.83 -10.35
C ASP A 475 -23.69 8.53 -11.60
N THR A 476 -23.04 9.62 -12.02
CA THR A 476 -23.47 10.42 -13.18
C THR A 476 -23.32 9.69 -14.52
N THR A 477 -22.29 8.86 -14.66
CA THR A 477 -22.03 8.12 -15.91
C THR A 477 -22.71 6.75 -15.95
N ARG A 478 -23.15 6.23 -14.80
CA ARG A 478 -23.71 4.88 -14.64
C ARG A 478 -22.78 3.76 -15.12
N LEU A 479 -21.47 4.00 -15.12
CA LEU A 479 -20.47 2.96 -15.41
C LEU A 479 -20.53 1.80 -14.41
N ILE A 480 -20.97 2.09 -13.19
CA ILE A 480 -21.32 1.12 -12.17
C ILE A 480 -22.74 1.45 -11.67
N ALA A 481 -23.62 0.45 -11.64
CA ALA A 481 -25.02 0.62 -11.26
C ALA A 481 -25.18 0.70 -9.73
N LEU A 482 -25.12 1.91 -9.17
CA LEU A 482 -25.39 2.13 -7.75
C LEU A 482 -26.87 1.89 -7.43
N ASN A 483 -27.18 1.15 -6.35
CA ASN A 483 -28.58 0.94 -5.93
C ASN A 483 -29.29 2.25 -5.52
N CYS A 484 -28.53 3.24 -5.04
CA CYS A 484 -29.03 4.58 -4.74
C CYS A 484 -27.94 5.65 -4.90
N HIS A 485 -28.37 6.89 -5.13
CA HIS A 485 -27.46 8.05 -5.22
C HIS A 485 -26.71 8.28 -3.90
N ASP A 486 -25.44 8.64 -3.99
CA ASP A 486 -24.66 9.00 -2.80
C ASP A 486 -24.98 10.43 -2.36
N THR A 487 -25.77 10.56 -1.29
CA THR A 487 -26.23 11.85 -0.76
C THR A 487 -25.32 12.44 0.32
N LEU A 488 -24.25 11.74 0.73
CA LEU A 488 -23.40 12.21 1.82
C LEU A 488 -22.56 13.43 1.40
N ASP A 489 -22.54 14.46 2.24
CA ASP A 489 -21.55 15.53 2.15
C ASP A 489 -20.14 15.00 2.52
N ALA A 490 -19.09 15.81 2.32
CA ALA A 490 -17.72 15.35 2.57
C ALA A 490 -17.44 14.98 4.03
N LYS A 491 -18.08 15.66 5.00
CA LYS A 491 -17.85 15.44 6.43
C LYS A 491 -18.57 14.17 6.89
N ALA A 492 -19.83 14.00 6.49
CA ALA A 492 -20.60 12.79 6.75
C ALA A 492 -19.96 11.58 6.07
N PHE A 493 -19.51 11.73 4.82
CA PHE A 493 -18.77 10.70 4.09
C PHE A 493 -17.51 10.27 4.82
N LEU A 494 -16.70 11.24 5.29
CA LEU A 494 -15.47 10.96 6.03
C LEU A 494 -15.76 10.27 7.36
N ASN A 495 -16.77 10.74 8.10
CA ASN A 495 -17.17 10.16 9.39
C ASN A 495 -17.69 8.71 9.27
N ALA A 496 -18.16 8.31 8.09
CA ALA A 496 -18.60 6.95 7.81
C ALA A 496 -17.44 6.00 7.44
N GLN A 497 -16.21 6.49 7.33
CA GLN A 497 -15.04 5.67 6.99
C GLN A 497 -14.45 4.98 8.23
N PRO A 498 -14.01 3.72 8.10
CA PRO A 498 -13.47 2.94 9.21
C PRO A 498 -11.97 3.21 9.41
N PHE A 499 -11.62 4.42 9.84
CA PHE A 499 -10.28 4.79 10.31
C PHE A 499 -10.39 5.51 11.66
N THR A 500 -9.30 5.57 12.41
CA THR A 500 -9.25 6.24 13.72
C THR A 500 -8.20 7.34 13.77
N LEU A 501 -8.19 8.08 14.88
CA LEU A 501 -7.21 9.14 15.09
C LEU A 501 -5.77 8.58 15.17
N PHE A 502 -5.61 7.31 15.52
CA PHE A 502 -4.34 6.60 15.47
C PHE A 502 -3.80 6.48 14.05
N ASP A 503 -4.62 6.03 13.11
CA ASP A 503 -4.26 5.96 11.69
C ASP A 503 -3.80 7.32 11.16
N GLN A 504 -4.56 8.36 11.49
CA GLN A 504 -4.22 9.72 11.09
C GLN A 504 -2.90 10.18 11.73
N ARG A 505 -2.68 9.86 13.01
CA ARG A 505 -1.48 10.25 13.75
C ARG A 505 -0.21 9.63 13.17
N ILE A 506 -0.26 8.38 12.73
CA ILE A 506 0.87 7.70 12.07
C ILE A 506 1.35 8.53 10.87
N GLY A 507 0.41 8.89 9.98
CA GLY A 507 0.73 9.68 8.79
C GLY A 507 1.26 11.08 9.12
N GLU A 508 0.66 11.75 10.11
CA GLU A 508 1.11 13.06 10.56
C GLU A 508 2.54 13.02 11.14
N MET A 509 2.89 11.99 11.93
CA MET A 509 4.23 11.83 12.48
C MET A 509 5.27 11.56 11.38
N LYS A 510 4.96 10.66 10.42
CA LYS A 510 5.82 10.37 9.26
C LYS A 510 6.12 11.65 8.46
N VAL A 511 5.09 12.44 8.14
CA VAL A 511 5.26 13.67 7.36
C VAL A 511 5.98 14.75 8.17
N SER A 512 5.68 14.92 9.46
CA SER A 512 6.39 15.88 10.31
C SER A 512 7.90 15.63 10.33
N GLN A 513 8.31 14.36 10.46
CA GLN A 513 9.73 13.98 10.37
C GLN A 513 10.32 14.27 8.98
N LEU A 514 9.58 13.94 7.92
CA LEU A 514 10.02 14.13 6.54
C LEU A 514 10.24 15.61 6.19
N MET A 515 9.36 16.50 6.67
CA MET A 515 9.40 17.94 6.38
C MET A 515 10.61 18.65 7.01
N ASN A 516 11.31 18.02 7.96
CA ASN A 516 12.57 18.56 8.48
C ASN A 516 13.74 18.37 7.50
N GLY A 517 13.64 17.41 6.58
CA GLY A 517 14.65 17.14 5.57
C GLY A 517 14.42 17.87 4.24
N PHE A 518 15.40 17.77 3.35
CA PHE A 518 15.28 18.23 1.97
C PHE A 518 14.11 17.53 1.24
N PRO A 519 13.29 18.24 0.44
CA PRO A 519 13.44 19.66 0.05
C PRO A 519 12.75 20.69 0.95
N PHE A 520 12.01 20.25 1.96
CA PHE A 520 11.22 21.15 2.81
C PHE A 520 12.11 22.00 3.73
N ASN A 521 13.16 21.40 4.29
CA ASN A 521 14.13 22.04 5.19
C ASN A 521 13.45 22.81 6.34
N GLY A 522 12.34 22.30 6.86
CA GLY A 522 11.55 22.94 7.94
C GLY A 522 10.82 24.23 7.55
N ARG A 523 10.83 24.65 6.28
CA ARG A 523 10.17 25.89 5.81
C ARG A 523 8.65 25.82 5.83
N SER A 524 8.10 24.61 5.86
CA SER A 524 6.68 24.35 6.01
C SER A 524 6.48 23.54 7.29
N GLN A 525 5.45 23.85 8.06
CA GLN A 525 5.13 23.15 9.30
C GLN A 525 3.79 22.45 9.19
N LEU A 526 3.76 21.20 9.62
CA LEU A 526 2.53 20.44 9.81
C LEU A 526 1.97 20.76 11.19
N THR A 527 0.74 21.26 11.25
CA THR A 527 -0.03 21.28 12.51
C THR A 527 -0.73 19.93 12.66
N PRO A 528 -0.33 19.09 13.64
CA PRO A 528 -0.98 17.81 13.83
C PRO A 528 -2.38 18.00 14.42
N THR A 529 -3.25 17.03 14.16
CA THR A 529 -4.59 17.00 14.76
C THR A 529 -4.45 16.70 16.24
N PRO A 530 -5.14 17.38 17.18
CA PRO A 530 -5.06 17.04 18.60
C PRO A 530 -5.41 15.57 18.86
N ALA A 531 -4.63 14.86 19.67
CA ALA A 531 -4.89 13.47 20.03
C ALA A 531 -4.50 13.14 21.48
N ASP A 532 -5.18 12.13 22.04
CA ASP A 532 -4.92 11.60 23.38
C ASP A 532 -3.46 11.12 23.51
N SER A 533 -2.88 11.19 24.71
CA SER A 533 -1.48 10.79 24.96
C SER A 533 -1.22 9.32 24.61
N MET A 534 -2.22 8.45 24.80
CA MET A 534 -2.15 7.04 24.42
C MET A 534 -2.03 6.85 22.91
N VAL A 535 -2.77 7.63 22.11
CA VAL A 535 -2.69 7.60 20.65
C VAL A 535 -1.30 7.98 20.18
N ASN A 536 -0.73 9.06 20.73
CA ASN A 536 0.63 9.49 20.39
C ASN A 536 1.69 8.44 20.77
N ARG A 537 1.55 7.84 21.95
CA ARG A 537 2.46 6.79 22.42
C ARG A 537 2.43 5.58 21.51
N LEU A 538 1.25 5.08 21.17
CA LEU A 538 1.12 3.88 20.34
C LEU A 538 1.50 4.14 18.88
N ALA A 539 1.19 5.32 18.33
CA ALA A 539 1.67 5.70 17.00
C ALA A 539 3.21 5.73 16.94
N SER A 540 3.86 6.29 17.97
CA SER A 540 5.33 6.26 18.09
C SER A 540 5.90 4.84 18.18
N ARG A 541 5.30 3.97 19.00
CA ARG A 541 5.73 2.56 19.12
C ARG A 541 5.54 1.78 17.82
N HIS A 542 4.46 2.04 17.10
CA HIS A 542 4.23 1.44 15.80
C HIS A 542 5.32 1.83 14.80
N LEU A 543 5.65 3.13 14.73
CA LEU A 543 6.67 3.65 13.81
C LEU A 543 8.11 3.23 14.14
N HIS A 544 8.45 3.10 15.43
CA HIS A 544 9.85 3.01 15.87
C HIS A 544 10.20 1.76 16.67
N GLN A 545 9.21 0.97 17.12
CA GLN A 545 9.43 -0.20 18.00
C GLN A 545 8.78 -1.49 17.47
N GLY A 546 8.32 -1.51 16.21
CA GLY A 546 7.79 -2.70 15.56
C GLY A 546 6.45 -3.19 16.14
N LEU A 547 5.67 -2.32 16.79
CA LEU A 547 4.31 -2.67 17.22
C LEU A 547 3.42 -2.82 15.97
N TYR A 548 2.84 -4.02 15.77
CA TYR A 548 1.91 -4.25 14.66
C TYR A 548 0.70 -3.32 14.71
N TRP A 549 0.20 -2.93 13.54
CA TRP A 549 -0.90 -1.97 13.37
C TRP A 549 -2.18 -2.43 14.09
N ASP A 550 -2.59 -3.70 13.90
CA ASP A 550 -3.73 -4.30 14.58
C ASP A 550 -3.52 -4.39 16.10
N GLY A 551 -2.30 -4.76 16.53
CA GLY A 551 -1.89 -4.79 17.93
C GLY A 551 -2.01 -3.43 18.62
N ALA A 552 -1.72 -2.33 17.90
CA ALA A 552 -1.90 -0.97 18.41
C ALA A 552 -3.38 -0.60 18.55
N HIS A 553 -4.22 -0.93 17.56
CA HIS A 553 -5.67 -0.75 17.66
C HIS A 553 -6.27 -1.57 18.80
N PHE A 554 -5.84 -2.81 19.01
CA PHE A 554 -6.29 -3.61 20.14
C PHE A 554 -5.91 -2.98 21.48
N GLN A 555 -4.68 -2.48 21.63
CA GLN A 555 -4.25 -1.77 22.86
C GLN A 555 -5.04 -0.47 23.09
N LEU A 556 -5.34 0.30 22.03
CA LEU A 556 -6.19 1.49 22.16
C LEU A 556 -7.63 1.14 22.53
N GLY A 557 -8.20 0.13 21.85
CA GLY A 557 -9.55 -0.33 22.13
C GLY A 557 -9.67 -0.83 23.57
N ASP A 558 -8.70 -1.61 24.05
CA ASP A 558 -8.65 -2.12 25.42
C ASP A 558 -8.52 -0.99 26.44
N TYR A 559 -7.67 0.01 26.15
CA TYR A 559 -7.55 1.22 26.96
C TYR A 559 -8.88 1.96 27.04
N TYR A 560 -9.56 2.18 25.91
CA TYR A 560 -10.87 2.85 25.91
C TYR A 560 -11.95 2.03 26.60
N LEU A 561 -11.93 0.70 26.47
CA LEU A 561 -12.84 -0.21 27.13
C LEU A 561 -12.71 -0.16 28.66
N GLN A 562 -11.47 -0.18 29.18
CA GLN A 562 -11.18 -0.05 30.61
C GLN A 562 -11.66 1.29 31.18
N ASN A 563 -11.60 2.35 30.37
CA ASN A 563 -12.13 3.68 30.72
C ASN A 563 -13.63 3.84 30.40
N GLN A 564 -14.34 2.75 30.11
CA GLN A 564 -15.78 2.73 29.78
C GLN A 564 -16.17 3.58 28.57
N ASN A 565 -15.21 3.95 27.71
CA ASN A 565 -15.46 4.67 26.47
C ASN A 565 -15.75 3.67 25.33
N TYR A 566 -16.91 3.02 25.40
CA TYR A 566 -17.31 1.95 24.49
C TYR A 566 -17.33 2.38 23.03
N GLN A 567 -17.69 3.64 22.74
CA GLN A 567 -17.74 4.15 21.37
C GLN A 567 -16.36 4.29 20.76
N LYS A 568 -15.36 4.79 21.50
CA LYS A 568 -13.97 4.80 21.02
C LYS A 568 -13.43 3.38 20.88
N ALA A 569 -13.72 2.49 21.83
CA ALA A 569 -13.31 1.08 21.73
C ALA A 569 -13.88 0.39 20.47
N LEU A 570 -15.17 0.57 20.18
CA LEU A 570 -15.80 0.09 18.96
C LEU A 570 -15.10 0.61 17.70
N ARG A 571 -14.73 1.91 17.66
CA ARG A 571 -14.03 2.48 16.50
C ARG A 571 -12.70 1.80 16.24
N GLU A 572 -11.90 1.59 17.28
CA GLU A 572 -10.58 0.94 17.13
C GLU A 572 -10.71 -0.52 16.68
N TYR A 573 -11.62 -1.30 17.27
CA TYR A 573 -11.83 -2.69 16.85
C TYR A 573 -12.47 -2.79 15.45
N ASN A 574 -13.38 -1.87 15.11
CA ASN A 574 -13.98 -1.81 13.78
C ASN A 574 -12.97 -1.45 12.69
N ALA A 575 -11.94 -0.64 12.98
CA ALA A 575 -10.89 -0.35 12.01
C ALA A 575 -10.16 -1.64 11.61
N VAL A 576 -9.83 -2.50 12.59
CA VAL A 576 -9.22 -3.81 12.30
C VAL A 576 -10.19 -4.73 11.57
N TYR A 577 -11.44 -4.83 12.03
CA TYR A 577 -12.47 -5.68 11.40
C TYR A 577 -12.78 -5.26 9.95
N ALA A 578 -12.80 -3.96 9.65
CA ALA A 578 -13.05 -3.48 8.29
C ALA A 578 -11.93 -3.84 7.31
N ASN A 579 -10.68 -3.93 7.81
CA ASN A 579 -9.54 -4.36 7.00
C ASN A 579 -9.45 -5.89 6.89
N ASP A 580 -9.60 -6.59 8.01
CA ASP A 580 -9.57 -8.05 8.11
C ASP A 580 -10.83 -8.56 8.84
N PRO A 581 -11.93 -8.81 8.08
CA PRO A 581 -13.18 -9.31 8.63
C PRO A 581 -13.07 -10.70 9.26
N GLU A 582 -12.00 -11.44 8.95
CA GLU A 582 -11.76 -12.78 9.47
C GLU A 582 -10.86 -12.80 10.71
N ASN A 583 -10.40 -11.63 11.19
CA ASN A 583 -9.56 -11.53 12.37
C ASN A 583 -10.30 -11.96 13.65
N PRO A 584 -9.97 -13.11 14.27
CA PRO A 584 -10.72 -13.59 15.43
C PRO A 584 -10.62 -12.63 16.62
N SER A 585 -9.49 -11.91 16.75
CA SER A 585 -9.27 -10.95 17.83
C SER A 585 -10.16 -9.72 17.70
N ALA A 586 -10.32 -9.18 16.50
CA ALA A 586 -11.25 -8.08 16.27
C ALA A 586 -12.70 -8.51 16.55
N LEU A 587 -13.09 -9.70 16.07
CA LEU A 587 -14.45 -10.21 16.21
C LEU A 587 -14.85 -10.40 17.68
N TYR A 588 -14.08 -11.11 18.51
CA TYR A 588 -14.48 -11.30 19.91
C TYR A 588 -14.43 -10.00 20.71
N ARG A 589 -13.51 -9.08 20.39
CA ARG A 589 -13.43 -7.77 21.05
C ARG A 589 -14.64 -6.89 20.71
N LEU A 590 -15.12 -6.92 19.46
CA LEU A 590 -16.40 -6.31 19.10
C LEU A 590 -17.56 -6.96 19.88
N GLY A 591 -17.57 -8.29 19.98
CA GLY A 591 -18.55 -9.02 20.78
C GLY A 591 -18.56 -8.60 22.26
N ASP A 592 -17.39 -8.40 22.85
CA ASP A 592 -17.21 -7.91 24.22
C ASP A 592 -17.83 -6.52 24.41
N VAL A 593 -17.56 -5.59 23.49
CA VAL A 593 -18.11 -4.23 23.58
C VAL A 593 -19.63 -4.23 23.38
N TYR A 594 -20.15 -4.97 22.40
CA TYR A 594 -21.61 -5.08 22.20
C TYR A 594 -22.31 -5.74 23.39
N THR A 595 -21.66 -6.70 24.07
CA THR A 595 -22.19 -7.28 25.33
C THR A 595 -22.33 -6.21 26.41
N LEU A 596 -21.34 -5.33 26.57
CA LEU A 596 -21.39 -4.23 27.55
C LEU A 596 -22.43 -3.16 27.18
N LEU A 597 -22.63 -2.92 25.88
CA LEU A 597 -23.70 -2.06 25.36
C LEU A 597 -25.09 -2.73 25.43
N LYS A 598 -25.18 -3.98 25.88
CA LYS A 598 -26.40 -4.80 25.95
C LYS A 598 -27.03 -5.08 24.58
N GLU A 599 -26.27 -4.92 23.50
CA GLU A 599 -26.66 -5.29 22.13
C GLU A 599 -26.34 -6.76 21.87
N TYR A 600 -27.00 -7.64 22.61
CA TYR A 600 -26.62 -9.05 22.69
C TYR A 600 -26.72 -9.79 21.35
N ASP A 601 -27.67 -9.48 20.48
CA ASP A 601 -27.78 -10.13 19.16
C ASP A 601 -26.55 -9.88 18.28
N LYS A 602 -26.01 -8.65 18.31
CA LYS A 602 -24.76 -8.33 17.61
C LYS A 602 -23.59 -9.05 18.24
N ALA A 603 -23.50 -9.04 19.58
CA ALA A 603 -22.43 -9.73 20.28
C ALA A 603 -22.39 -11.24 19.95
N GLU A 604 -23.55 -11.90 19.95
CA GLU A 604 -23.68 -13.31 19.57
C GLU A 604 -23.21 -13.56 18.14
N THR A 605 -23.60 -12.69 17.21
CA THR A 605 -23.17 -12.76 15.80
C THR A 605 -21.65 -12.72 15.68
N PHE A 606 -21.00 -11.77 16.35
CA PHE A 606 -19.54 -11.64 16.32
C PHE A 606 -18.83 -12.83 16.98
N TYR A 607 -19.30 -13.30 18.14
CA TYR A 607 -18.70 -14.47 18.79
C TYR A 607 -18.84 -15.75 17.97
N ASN A 608 -20.02 -15.99 17.39
CA ASN A 608 -20.25 -17.15 16.53
C ASN A 608 -19.40 -17.08 15.25
N THR A 609 -19.22 -15.88 14.68
CA THR A 609 -18.32 -15.69 13.54
C THR A 609 -16.87 -16.03 13.91
N ALA A 610 -16.39 -15.58 15.07
CA ALA A 610 -15.05 -15.92 15.56
C ALA A 610 -14.88 -17.44 15.79
N LEU A 611 -15.91 -18.11 16.31
CA LEU A 611 -15.94 -19.57 16.52
C LEU A 611 -15.94 -20.35 15.20
N ASN A 612 -16.62 -19.86 14.16
CA ASN A 612 -16.63 -20.49 12.86
C ASN A 612 -15.24 -20.43 12.19
N ILE A 613 -14.52 -19.31 12.36
CA ILE A 613 -13.16 -19.14 11.83
C ILE A 613 -12.14 -19.93 12.64
N THR A 614 -12.25 -19.90 13.98
CA THR A 614 -11.35 -20.61 14.90
C THR A 614 -12.11 -21.58 15.80
N PRO A 615 -12.51 -22.75 15.28
CA PRO A 615 -13.27 -23.73 16.06
C PRO A 615 -12.43 -24.30 17.21
N GLY A 616 -13.10 -24.60 18.32
CA GLY A 616 -12.48 -25.28 19.48
C GLY A 616 -11.67 -24.38 20.41
N GLN A 617 -11.79 -23.05 20.30
CA GLN A 617 -11.12 -22.13 21.22
C GLN A 617 -11.95 -21.94 22.50
N ALA A 618 -11.44 -22.46 23.62
CA ALA A 618 -12.07 -22.41 24.94
C ALA A 618 -12.49 -20.99 25.36
N TYR A 619 -11.64 -19.99 25.13
CA TYR A 619 -11.93 -18.61 25.51
C TYR A 619 -13.15 -18.01 24.76
N LEU A 620 -13.41 -18.40 23.51
CA LEU A 620 -14.56 -17.90 22.75
C LEU A 620 -15.88 -18.46 23.30
N TYR A 621 -15.89 -19.75 23.69
CA TYR A 621 -17.04 -20.34 24.38
C TYR A 621 -17.27 -19.71 25.76
N ALA A 622 -16.20 -19.35 26.48
CA ALA A 622 -16.32 -18.63 27.75
C ALA A 622 -16.98 -17.24 27.57
N LYS A 623 -16.60 -16.52 26.51
CA LYS A 623 -17.16 -15.20 26.15
C LYS A 623 -18.65 -15.31 25.81
N LEU A 624 -19.00 -16.25 24.93
CA LEU A 624 -20.40 -16.51 24.54
C LEU A 624 -21.24 -16.97 25.74
N GLY A 625 -20.70 -17.87 26.57
CA GLY A 625 -21.36 -18.35 27.78
C GLY A 625 -21.63 -17.23 28.78
N ARG A 626 -20.63 -16.38 29.05
CA ARG A 626 -20.78 -15.17 29.90
C ARG A 626 -21.87 -14.26 29.37
N MET A 627 -21.84 -13.93 28.07
CA MET A 627 -22.85 -13.07 27.45
C MET A 627 -24.26 -13.66 27.62
N ARG A 628 -24.45 -14.96 27.33
CA ARG A 628 -25.75 -15.63 27.45
C ARG A 628 -26.27 -15.69 28.89
N ILE A 629 -25.40 -15.88 29.88
CA ILE A 629 -25.77 -15.75 31.29
C ILE A 629 -26.24 -14.32 31.58
N ILE A 630 -25.55 -13.29 31.09
CA ILE A 630 -25.95 -11.88 31.28
C ILE A 630 -27.30 -11.59 30.59
N ARG A 631 -27.55 -12.14 29.40
CA ARG A 631 -28.81 -12.07 28.64
C ARG A 631 -29.93 -12.97 29.22
N GLU A 632 -29.71 -13.62 30.35
CA GLU A 632 -30.67 -14.53 31.00
C GLU A 632 -31.01 -15.80 30.21
N GLN A 633 -30.28 -16.09 29.13
CA GLN A 633 -30.33 -17.36 28.38
C GLN A 633 -29.51 -18.43 29.13
N THR A 634 -29.95 -18.73 30.35
CA THR A 634 -29.15 -19.42 31.37
C THR A 634 -28.74 -20.83 30.93
N ASP A 635 -29.64 -21.58 30.27
CA ASP A 635 -29.34 -22.92 29.76
C ASP A 635 -28.24 -22.92 28.71
N ALA A 636 -28.37 -22.06 27.71
CA ALA A 636 -27.40 -21.93 26.63
C ALA A 636 -26.05 -21.39 27.15
N GLY A 637 -26.08 -20.54 28.18
CA GLY A 637 -24.91 -20.05 28.89
C GLY A 637 -24.15 -21.15 29.62
N ILE A 638 -24.85 -21.98 30.42
CA ILE A 638 -24.25 -23.13 31.12
C ILE A 638 -23.64 -24.10 30.11
N ALA A 639 -24.37 -24.47 29.06
CA ALA A 639 -23.88 -25.42 28.05
C ALA A 639 -22.59 -24.93 27.37
N ALA A 640 -22.50 -23.63 27.06
CA ALA A 640 -21.29 -23.02 26.51
C ALA A 640 -20.12 -23.09 27.51
N LEU A 641 -20.34 -22.77 28.78
CA LEU A 641 -19.30 -22.82 29.82
C LEU A 641 -18.86 -24.27 30.14
N GLU A 642 -19.76 -25.25 30.11
CA GLU A 642 -19.41 -26.67 30.25
C GLU A 642 -18.55 -27.17 29.08
N THR A 643 -18.80 -26.65 27.86
CA THR A 643 -17.96 -26.93 26.69
C THR A 643 -16.51 -26.46 26.91
N VAL A 644 -16.31 -25.32 27.58
CA VAL A 644 -14.98 -24.84 27.96
C VAL A 644 -14.26 -25.85 28.84
N ILE A 645 -14.92 -26.35 29.90
CA ILE A 645 -14.34 -27.37 30.80
C ILE A 645 -13.91 -28.61 30.02
N LYS A 646 -14.72 -29.05 29.05
CA LYS A 646 -14.40 -30.20 28.20
C LYS A 646 -13.16 -29.95 27.33
N LEU A 647 -13.02 -28.76 26.76
CA LEU A 647 -11.87 -28.37 25.94
C LEU A 647 -10.60 -28.23 26.80
N GLU A 648 -10.71 -27.63 27.98
CA GLU A 648 -9.60 -27.37 28.90
C GLU A 648 -9.02 -28.66 29.52
N LYS A 649 -9.84 -29.71 29.71
CA LYS A 649 -9.33 -31.05 30.08
C LYS A 649 -8.30 -31.59 29.11
N ASN A 650 -8.42 -31.24 27.83
CA ASN A 650 -7.56 -31.78 26.77
C ASN A 650 -6.36 -30.87 26.47
N LYS A 651 -6.55 -29.54 26.49
CA LYS A 651 -5.58 -28.59 25.93
C LYS A 651 -5.02 -27.55 26.91
N LYS A 652 -5.64 -27.37 28.10
CA LYS A 652 -5.29 -26.37 29.12
C LYS A 652 -4.81 -25.03 28.54
N THR A 653 -5.71 -24.27 27.93
CA THR A 653 -5.40 -23.01 27.25
C THR A 653 -5.74 -21.75 28.07
N LEU A 654 -6.62 -21.87 29.07
CA LEU A 654 -7.01 -20.76 29.93
C LEU A 654 -6.11 -20.70 31.18
N ASN A 655 -5.87 -19.48 31.68
CA ASN A 655 -5.15 -19.28 32.93
C ASN A 655 -6.10 -19.47 34.14
N ASN A 656 -5.55 -19.48 35.36
CA ASN A 656 -6.35 -19.65 36.58
C ASN A 656 -7.37 -18.52 36.82
N ASP A 657 -7.09 -17.31 36.33
CA ASP A 657 -7.97 -16.13 36.45
C ASP A 657 -9.22 -16.24 35.55
N ASP A 658 -9.04 -16.75 34.34
CA ASP A 658 -10.12 -17.08 33.42
C ASP A 658 -10.94 -18.25 33.96
N MET A 659 -10.26 -19.30 34.46
CA MET A 659 -10.91 -20.49 35.00
C MET A 659 -11.73 -20.21 36.27
N LYS A 660 -11.23 -19.37 37.20
CA LYS A 660 -12.02 -18.99 38.39
C LYS A 660 -13.28 -18.22 37.98
N THR A 661 -13.14 -17.29 37.03
CA THR A 661 -14.26 -16.47 36.53
C THR A 661 -15.32 -17.36 35.87
N LEU A 662 -14.88 -18.36 35.10
CA LEU A 662 -15.75 -19.35 34.48
C LEU A 662 -16.53 -20.18 35.51
N TYR A 663 -15.86 -20.71 36.54
CA TYR A 663 -16.53 -21.49 37.58
C TYR A 663 -17.53 -20.65 38.37
N TYR A 664 -17.21 -19.39 38.65
CA TYR A 664 -18.15 -18.46 39.25
C TYR A 664 -19.40 -18.25 38.36
N LEU A 665 -19.22 -18.02 37.06
CA LEU A 665 -20.34 -17.86 36.12
C LEU A 665 -21.20 -19.12 35.99
N LEU A 666 -20.60 -20.31 36.03
CA LEU A 666 -21.34 -21.58 36.14
C LEU A 666 -22.15 -21.64 37.44
N GLY A 667 -21.55 -21.23 38.56
CA GLY A 667 -22.23 -21.11 39.85
C GLY A 667 -23.46 -20.21 39.76
N VAL A 668 -23.33 -19.04 39.13
CA VAL A 668 -24.45 -18.11 38.88
C VAL A 668 -25.52 -18.79 38.03
N GLY A 669 -25.14 -19.43 36.92
CA GLY A 669 -26.08 -20.13 36.04
C GLY A 669 -26.85 -21.22 36.76
N TYR A 670 -26.16 -22.11 37.48
CA TYR A 670 -26.79 -23.18 38.25
C TYR A 670 -27.71 -22.65 39.36
N ALA A 671 -27.31 -21.57 40.05
CA ALA A 671 -28.14 -20.97 41.08
C ALA A 671 -29.45 -20.40 40.52
N ARG A 672 -29.40 -19.76 39.34
CA ARG A 672 -30.60 -19.25 38.63
C ARG A 672 -31.55 -20.38 38.22
N LYS A 673 -31.02 -21.57 37.91
CA LYS A 673 -31.82 -22.78 37.63
C LYS A 673 -32.35 -23.50 38.88
N GLY A 674 -32.03 -23.03 40.09
CA GLY A 674 -32.34 -23.76 41.33
C GLY A 674 -31.47 -25.00 41.57
N LEU A 675 -30.40 -25.21 40.78
CA LEU A 675 -29.47 -26.33 40.91
C LEU A 675 -28.40 -26.04 41.98
N TYR A 676 -28.84 -25.78 43.20
CA TYR A 676 -28.00 -25.22 44.27
C TYR A 676 -26.79 -26.08 44.64
N ARG A 677 -26.87 -27.42 44.59
CA ARG A 677 -25.72 -28.30 44.84
C ARG A 677 -24.61 -28.13 43.79
N LYS A 678 -24.99 -28.03 42.50
CA LYS A 678 -24.03 -27.78 41.41
C LYS A 678 -23.45 -26.37 41.51
N ALA A 679 -24.29 -25.40 41.90
CA ALA A 679 -23.85 -24.03 42.12
C ALA A 679 -22.79 -23.92 43.23
N ASP A 680 -23.02 -24.57 44.38
CA ASP A 680 -22.06 -24.60 45.49
C ASP A 680 -20.73 -25.25 45.09
N ALA A 681 -20.79 -26.38 44.38
CA ALA A 681 -19.60 -27.06 43.86
C ALA A 681 -18.78 -26.17 42.90
N ALA A 682 -19.46 -25.46 41.98
CA ALA A 682 -18.80 -24.54 41.07
C ALA A 682 -18.17 -23.35 41.82
N CYS A 683 -18.86 -22.78 42.82
CA CYS A 683 -18.28 -21.73 43.67
C CYS A 683 -17.02 -22.23 44.42
N ASN A 684 -17.03 -23.47 44.93
CA ASN A 684 -15.85 -24.04 45.61
C ASN A 684 -14.65 -24.19 44.68
N LEU A 685 -14.88 -24.59 43.42
CA LEU A 685 -13.81 -24.65 42.42
C LEU A 685 -13.26 -23.25 42.11
N SER A 686 -14.13 -22.24 42.01
CA SER A 686 -13.69 -20.85 41.84
C SER A 686 -12.85 -20.35 43.02
N ILE A 687 -13.27 -20.60 44.27
CA ILE A 687 -12.56 -20.19 45.49
C ILE A 687 -11.25 -20.95 45.64
N HIS A 688 -11.20 -22.22 45.22
CA HIS A 688 -9.97 -23.00 45.27
C HIS A 688 -8.88 -22.42 44.34
N LEU A 689 -9.28 -21.90 43.18
CA LEU A 689 -8.35 -21.26 42.25
C LEU A 689 -7.88 -19.88 42.74
N ASP A 690 -8.74 -19.13 43.44
CA ASP A 690 -8.38 -17.85 44.06
C ASP A 690 -9.22 -17.63 45.34
N PRO A 691 -8.64 -17.87 46.53
CA PRO A 691 -9.32 -17.68 47.79
C PRO A 691 -9.71 -16.23 48.09
N LEU A 692 -9.09 -15.24 47.42
CA LEU A 692 -9.38 -13.81 47.62
C LEU A 692 -10.48 -13.31 46.68
N TYR A 693 -10.99 -14.15 45.78
CA TYR A 693 -12.08 -13.79 44.89
C TYR A 693 -13.44 -13.88 45.62
N ASP A 694 -13.94 -12.74 46.10
CA ASP A 694 -15.16 -12.63 46.91
C ASP A 694 -16.49 -13.02 46.23
N PRO A 695 -16.75 -12.70 44.94
CA PRO A 695 -18.05 -12.97 44.31
C PRO A 695 -18.65 -14.39 44.49
N PRO A 696 -17.89 -15.51 44.34
CA PRO A 696 -18.41 -16.84 44.63
C PRO A 696 -18.77 -17.06 46.10
N LEU A 697 -18.08 -16.41 47.05
CA LEU A 697 -18.40 -16.49 48.48
C LEU A 697 -19.74 -15.81 48.79
N THR A 698 -19.95 -14.62 48.22
CA THR A 698 -21.23 -13.89 48.32
C THR A 698 -22.38 -14.73 47.75
N LEU A 699 -22.18 -15.33 46.56
CA LEU A 699 -23.18 -16.17 45.92
C LEU A 699 -23.50 -17.42 46.77
N LYS A 700 -22.49 -18.04 47.37
CA LYS A 700 -22.64 -19.21 48.25
C LYS A 700 -23.49 -18.89 49.48
N ASN A 701 -23.26 -17.74 50.12
CA ASN A 701 -24.07 -17.29 51.25
C ASN A 701 -25.54 -17.08 50.83
N LYS A 702 -25.77 -16.50 49.64
CA LYS A 702 -27.13 -16.34 49.09
C LYS A 702 -27.80 -17.69 48.81
N ILE A 703 -27.07 -18.64 48.24
CA ILE A 703 -27.57 -20.01 48.00
C ILE A 703 -27.99 -20.69 49.31
N ARG A 704 -27.18 -20.59 50.38
CA ARG A 704 -27.49 -21.15 51.70
C ARG A 704 -28.79 -20.58 52.29
N LEU A 705 -28.97 -19.26 52.19
CA LEU A 705 -30.21 -18.60 52.64
C LEU A 705 -31.44 -19.07 51.85
N LEU A 706 -31.31 -19.26 50.54
CA LEU A 706 -32.38 -19.77 49.68
C LEU A 706 -32.73 -21.22 50.03
N GLN A 707 -31.71 -22.08 50.24
CA GLN A 707 -31.90 -23.47 50.65
C GLN A 707 -32.56 -23.59 52.04
N GLY A 708 -32.19 -22.70 52.98
CA GLY A 708 -32.79 -22.65 54.32
C GLY A 708 -34.23 -22.15 54.35
N LYS A 709 -34.67 -21.39 53.33
CA LYS A 709 -36.07 -20.95 53.16
C LYS A 709 -36.98 -21.99 52.51
N THR A 710 -36.43 -22.90 51.70
CA THR A 710 -37.19 -24.02 51.08
C THR A 710 -37.36 -25.23 52.01
N ALA A 711 -36.67 -25.27 53.15
CA ALA A 711 -36.73 -26.35 54.14
C ALA A 711 -37.64 -26.03 55.34
N ARG A 712 -38.26 -24.85 55.36
CA ARG A 712 -39.37 -24.45 56.25
C ARG A 712 -40.61 -24.31 55.40
#